data_AF-A0A1Q7BPT1-F1
#
_entry.id   AF-A0A1Q7BPT1-F1
#
_cell.length_a   1.000
_cell.length_b   1.000
_cell.length_c   1.000
_cell.angle_alpha   90.00
_cell.angle_beta   90.00
_cell.angle_gamma   90.00
#
_symmetry.space_group_name_H-M   'P 1'
#
loop_
_entity.id
_entity.type
_entity.pdbx_description
1 polymer ?
#
loop_
_entity_poly.entity_id
_entity_poly.type
_entity_poly.pdbx_seq_one_letter_code
_entity_poly.pdbx_strand_id
1 'polypeptide(L)'
;MAVIGVLLLSFVLPRAVALANTKGPDWKTPVKKIPVTAYARDAKTYIGDPGKALQPLLIDKDGPTRLQPVLTDLDTRYFDGARARTKNDGEEAYENLKKLTDYLKSRLSGGKLRADATGTAYVNDLVGTLTGARQIADAAIQDAEATLAPFRRTDGTAATPTPPNYKKALDLLDAAKKDFAKGDGELKDAQPEPAINHAEQAWDDAFEVLEVLGITYDGDKDADGVTDVVELRFGASPLVPDSDADGLTDKFEIYQLAGITAPNQRDTNHNGVADGDEDVDGDGLTNLQEQQLGTSPTVSDTDHDGVNDGDEVRNGTDPLKFDQPVTPPVGGGLPPIQTTPDETDTDGDGLSDVAEIEEGTDPNNPDTDGDGISDGQEVIELGINPLSQDSDGDGLRDDYELVHEEDQGLDPGRPDEQVSKWDYVKDFLLGLFAGDFAQRDSMAWLAGNLCSGGLSLIPVVGWILGGIADIRDTIANLIHGDWVSAGLSIMGVVPYVGDAISIPGKAAKFALKFTHRIRAVLKFVSKYDKIPDSVKEVAFQLILLGTYDFLTGDDGQPGVMHPNIHRLSDAALIRLAKGDRTDFKRLEAAMKDANHAPGARVPFMNNGKAGEDYLENTLLAGHPGTPQLKIDTPGVPTPRSRHRKTDFAEDDGTGGLILHEVKTGVSEWGSEVTQCQKDAWIKDPANAAAVGQSTGGRRISAVHWHFFPHGRYNSLGPSQALLDCLIQNGIQFTIHGPNI
;
A
#
# COMPACT_ATOMS: atom_id res chain seq x y z
N MET A 1 36.99 21.55 13.92
CA MET A 1 37.71 20.41 14.53
C MET A 1 36.89 19.15 14.27
N ALA A 2 36.70 18.86 12.98
CA ALA A 2 35.48 18.32 12.38
C ALA A 2 35.76 16.94 11.74
N VAL A 3 34.90 15.90 11.88
CA VAL A 3 33.76 15.56 10.98
C VAL A 3 34.15 14.59 9.82
N ILE A 4 33.39 13.47 9.70
CA ILE A 4 33.01 12.65 8.50
C ILE A 4 33.92 11.54 7.88
N GLY A 5 33.30 10.34 7.73
CA GLY A 5 33.26 9.50 6.50
C GLY A 5 34.21 8.28 6.39
N VAL A 6 33.94 7.17 5.68
CA VAL A 6 32.79 6.55 4.95
C VAL A 6 33.21 5.07 4.63
N LEU A 7 32.20 4.23 4.37
CA LEU A 7 32.15 2.88 3.77
C LEU A 7 33.20 2.42 2.72
N LEU A 8 33.30 1.06 2.64
CA LEU A 8 33.50 0.19 1.44
C LEU A 8 34.84 0.23 0.66
N LEU A 9 35.56 -0.90 0.63
CA LEU A 9 35.85 -1.65 -0.61
C LEU A 9 36.45 -3.07 -0.38
N SER A 10 35.69 -4.05 -0.83
CA SER A 10 36.01 -5.36 -1.41
C SER A 10 37.44 -5.70 -1.87
N PHE A 11 37.81 -6.98 -1.61
CA PHE A 11 38.64 -7.90 -2.42
C PHE A 11 40.08 -7.54 -2.83
N VAL A 12 41.08 -8.18 -2.18
CA VAL A 12 42.24 -8.85 -2.83
C VAL A 12 42.73 -10.03 -1.96
N LEU A 13 42.57 -11.27 -2.42
CA LEU A 13 43.34 -12.47 -2.01
C LEU A 13 44.65 -12.53 -2.85
N PRO A 14 45.69 -13.37 -2.59
CA PRO A 14 45.88 -14.42 -1.55
C PRO A 14 47.31 -14.51 -0.92
N ARG A 15 47.47 -15.27 0.19
CA ARG A 15 48.56 -16.26 0.32
C ARG A 15 48.40 -17.23 1.51
N ALA A 16 48.02 -18.46 1.14
CA ALA A 16 48.65 -19.74 1.45
C ALA A 16 49.04 -20.16 2.89
N VAL A 17 48.34 -21.22 3.32
CA VAL A 17 48.85 -22.49 3.87
C VAL A 17 49.44 -22.49 5.28
N ALA A 18 48.67 -23.10 6.19
CA ALA A 18 49.20 -24.13 7.08
C ALA A 18 48.25 -25.33 7.09
N LEU A 19 48.66 -26.41 6.42
CA LEU A 19 48.06 -27.73 6.55
C LEU A 19 48.40 -28.30 7.93
N ALA A 20 47.38 -28.62 8.72
CA ALA A 20 47.48 -29.58 9.83
C ALA A 20 46.30 -30.56 9.78
N ASN A 21 46.54 -31.64 9.04
CA ASN A 21 46.04 -33.00 9.23
C ASN A 21 44.84 -33.21 10.20
N THR A 22 43.61 -33.24 9.66
CA THR A 22 42.54 -34.11 10.18
C THR A 22 41.73 -34.67 9.01
N LYS A 23 41.48 -35.98 9.05
CA LYS A 23 40.79 -36.75 8.01
C LYS A 23 39.29 -36.43 8.03
N GLY A 24 38.82 -35.59 7.13
CA GLY A 24 37.40 -35.35 6.87
C GLY A 24 37.19 -34.53 5.59
N PRO A 25 36.04 -34.64 4.91
CA PRO A 25 35.75 -33.84 3.71
C PRO A 25 35.69 -32.33 4.03
N ASP A 26 36.21 -31.48 3.15
CA ASP A 26 36.46 -30.03 3.38
C ASP A 26 35.20 -29.22 3.75
N TRP A 27 34.00 -29.65 3.35
CA TRP A 27 32.71 -29.00 3.65
C TRP A 27 32.28 -29.09 5.12
N LYS A 28 32.99 -29.88 5.96
CA LYS A 28 32.75 -29.94 7.41
C LYS A 28 33.18 -28.68 8.18
N THR A 29 34.08 -27.88 7.60
CA THR A 29 34.62 -26.67 8.25
C THR A 29 33.66 -25.47 8.18
N PRO A 30 32.83 -25.33 7.12
CA PRO A 30 31.74 -24.33 7.03
C PRO A 30 30.44 -24.68 7.77
N VAL A 31 30.07 -25.96 7.92
CA VAL A 31 28.82 -26.39 8.61
C VAL A 31 28.85 -26.12 10.13
N LYS A 32 30.05 -25.98 10.72
CA LYS A 32 30.24 -25.59 12.14
C LYS A 32 29.74 -24.19 12.52
N LYS A 33 29.25 -23.38 11.57
CA LYS A 33 28.74 -22.02 11.80
C LYS A 33 27.21 -21.90 11.74
N ILE A 34 26.46 -23.00 11.62
CA ILE A 34 24.99 -22.94 11.68
C ILE A 34 24.60 -22.37 13.06
N PRO A 35 23.85 -21.24 13.13
CA PRO A 35 23.44 -20.65 14.41
C PRO A 35 22.58 -21.63 15.18
N VAL A 36 22.97 -21.94 16.42
CA VAL A 36 22.28 -22.97 17.20
C VAL A 36 20.90 -22.52 17.68
N THR A 37 20.62 -21.21 17.73
CA THR A 37 19.39 -20.67 18.36
C THR A 37 18.96 -19.27 17.88
N ALA A 38 19.52 -18.72 16.79
CA ALA A 38 19.13 -17.40 16.28
C ALA A 38 19.21 -17.37 14.75
N TYR A 39 18.08 -17.55 14.07
CA TYR A 39 18.01 -17.40 12.62
C TYR A 39 18.04 -15.92 12.26
N ALA A 40 18.89 -15.55 11.31
CA ALA A 40 18.97 -14.18 10.81
C ALA A 40 18.05 -13.94 9.60
N ARG A 41 17.45 -15.01 9.05
CA ARG A 41 16.64 -15.04 7.82
C ARG A 41 15.60 -16.16 7.92
N ASP A 42 14.62 -16.17 7.01
CA ASP A 42 13.63 -17.25 6.91
C ASP A 42 14.16 -18.46 6.10
N ALA A 43 13.44 -19.57 6.14
CA ALA A 43 13.84 -20.81 5.47
C ALA A 43 13.88 -20.62 3.95
N LYS A 44 12.90 -19.88 3.40
CA LYS A 44 12.79 -19.55 1.98
C LYS A 44 14.04 -18.82 1.49
N THR A 45 14.57 -17.87 2.26
CA THR A 45 15.78 -17.13 1.91
C THR A 45 17.03 -17.99 2.05
N TYR A 46 17.14 -18.77 3.13
CA TYR A 46 18.27 -19.68 3.32
C TYR A 46 18.39 -20.71 2.20
N ILE A 47 17.27 -21.18 1.64
CA ILE A 47 17.25 -22.11 0.51
C ILE A 47 17.39 -21.37 -0.83
N GLY A 48 16.71 -20.23 -0.99
CA GLY A 48 16.55 -19.55 -2.29
C GLY A 48 17.75 -18.76 -2.77
N ASP A 49 18.37 -17.95 -1.92
CA ASP A 49 19.49 -17.08 -2.32
C ASP A 49 20.68 -17.89 -2.84
N PRO A 50 21.17 -18.93 -2.11
CA PRO A 50 22.26 -19.76 -2.60
C PRO A 50 21.86 -20.56 -3.85
N GLY A 51 20.62 -21.03 -3.92
CA GLY A 51 20.12 -21.80 -5.07
C GLY A 51 20.09 -20.98 -6.36
N LYS A 52 19.61 -19.73 -6.30
CA LYS A 52 19.66 -18.79 -7.45
C LYS A 52 21.10 -18.51 -7.86
N ALA A 53 22.01 -18.33 -6.90
CA ALA A 53 23.43 -18.15 -7.19
C ALA A 53 24.09 -19.39 -7.81
N LEU A 54 23.54 -20.58 -7.58
CA LEU A 54 23.99 -21.83 -8.16
C LEU A 54 23.51 -22.00 -9.62
N GLN A 55 22.37 -21.42 -9.99
CA GLN A 55 21.75 -21.56 -11.31
C GLN A 55 22.69 -21.32 -12.51
N PRO A 56 23.49 -20.22 -12.58
CA PRO A 56 24.43 -20.01 -13.69
C PRO A 56 25.62 -20.97 -13.69
N LEU A 57 25.84 -21.70 -12.59
CA LEU A 57 26.95 -22.65 -12.42
C LEU A 57 26.54 -24.10 -12.76
N LEU A 58 25.26 -24.34 -13.07
CA LEU A 58 24.75 -25.63 -13.49
C LEU A 58 25.01 -25.83 -14.98
N ILE A 59 26.07 -26.60 -15.29
CA ILE A 59 26.50 -26.90 -16.67
C ILE A 59 25.92 -28.26 -17.15
N ASP A 60 25.17 -28.97 -16.29
CA ASP A 60 24.74 -30.35 -16.55
C ASP A 60 23.22 -30.53 -16.73
N LYS A 61 22.85 -31.76 -17.11
CA LYS A 61 21.46 -32.18 -17.40
C LYS A 61 20.58 -32.35 -16.15
N ASP A 62 21.17 -32.34 -14.96
CA ASP A 62 20.49 -32.72 -13.72
C ASP A 62 19.91 -31.49 -12.99
N GLY A 63 20.43 -30.29 -13.24
CA GLY A 63 19.94 -29.02 -12.72
C GLY A 63 18.41 -28.82 -12.79
N PRO A 64 17.78 -29.02 -13.97
CA PRO A 64 16.31 -28.92 -14.11
C PRO A 64 15.52 -29.92 -13.27
N THR A 65 16.11 -31.05 -12.89
CA THR A 65 15.42 -32.11 -12.13
C THR A 65 15.66 -32.06 -10.62
N ARG A 66 16.62 -31.25 -10.15
CA ARG A 66 17.05 -31.25 -8.74
C ARG A 66 17.07 -29.87 -8.08
N LEU A 67 17.44 -28.81 -8.80
CA LEU A 67 17.40 -27.44 -8.28
C LEU A 67 16.08 -26.74 -8.63
N GLN A 68 15.62 -26.88 -9.87
CA GLN A 68 14.41 -26.20 -10.33
C GLN A 68 13.15 -26.56 -9.52
N PRO A 69 12.93 -27.84 -9.10
CA PRO A 69 11.81 -28.17 -8.22
C PRO A 69 11.89 -27.43 -6.88
N VAL A 70 13.06 -27.39 -6.23
CA VAL A 70 13.27 -26.65 -4.99
C VAL A 70 12.96 -25.17 -5.17
N LEU A 71 13.49 -24.53 -6.22
CA LEU A 71 13.20 -23.12 -6.50
C LEU A 71 11.72 -22.87 -6.80
N THR A 72 11.03 -23.83 -7.41
CA THR A 72 9.58 -23.74 -7.68
C THR A 72 8.77 -23.89 -6.39
N ASP A 73 9.20 -24.77 -5.47
CA ASP A 73 8.55 -24.96 -4.17
C ASP A 73 8.55 -23.66 -3.36
N LEU A 74 9.65 -22.90 -3.38
CA LEU A 74 9.78 -21.62 -2.67
C LEU A 74 8.67 -20.63 -3.00
N ASP A 75 8.12 -20.68 -4.20
CA ASP A 75 7.05 -19.77 -4.64
C ASP A 75 5.64 -20.36 -4.53
N THR A 76 5.52 -21.67 -4.42
CA THR A 76 4.23 -22.38 -4.53
C THR A 76 3.79 -23.04 -3.24
N ARG A 77 4.70 -23.60 -2.44
CA ARG A 77 4.41 -24.47 -1.29
C ARG A 77 4.55 -23.78 0.05
N TYR A 78 5.52 -22.88 0.15
CA TYR A 78 5.69 -22.05 1.32
C TYR A 78 4.69 -20.92 1.25
N PHE A 79 4.08 -20.60 2.38
CA PHE A 79 3.23 -19.42 2.45
C PHE A 79 3.81 -18.29 3.29
N ASP A 80 4.76 -18.58 4.17
CA ASP A 80 5.34 -17.58 5.07
C ASP A 80 6.84 -17.71 5.32
N GLY A 81 7.58 -18.18 4.32
CA GLY A 81 9.02 -18.24 4.43
C GLY A 81 9.55 -19.38 5.32
N ALA A 82 8.75 -19.98 6.21
CA ALA A 82 9.16 -21.10 7.06
C ALA A 82 8.13 -22.24 7.20
N ARG A 83 6.85 -22.03 6.89
CA ARG A 83 5.77 -23.02 6.97
C ARG A 83 5.27 -23.44 5.58
N ALA A 84 4.92 -24.71 5.48
CA ALA A 84 4.28 -25.29 4.31
C ALA A 84 2.76 -25.15 4.42
N ARG A 85 2.08 -24.90 3.29
CA ARG A 85 0.62 -24.67 3.26
C ARG A 85 -0.18 -25.86 3.77
N THR A 86 0.30 -27.06 3.50
CA THR A 86 -0.34 -28.31 3.87
C THR A 86 0.71 -29.36 4.25
N LYS A 87 0.27 -30.44 4.88
CA LYS A 87 1.13 -31.60 5.14
C LYS A 87 1.78 -32.14 3.86
N ASN A 88 0.99 -32.31 2.79
CA ASN A 88 1.51 -32.78 1.50
C ASN A 88 2.57 -31.83 0.91
N ASP A 89 2.39 -30.51 1.08
CA ASP A 89 3.36 -29.53 0.61
C ASP A 89 4.69 -29.62 1.37
N GLY A 90 4.65 -29.89 2.67
CA GLY A 90 5.85 -30.09 3.47
C GLY A 90 6.58 -31.38 3.09
N GLU A 91 5.87 -32.49 2.96
CA GLU A 91 6.43 -33.76 2.49
C GLU A 91 7.14 -33.59 1.13
N GLU A 92 6.48 -32.94 0.17
CA GLU A 92 7.06 -32.75 -1.16
C GLU A 92 8.27 -31.79 -1.14
N ALA A 93 8.22 -30.75 -0.31
CA ALA A 93 9.35 -29.85 -0.09
C ALA A 93 10.57 -30.58 0.49
N TYR A 94 10.40 -31.37 1.56
CA TYR A 94 11.49 -32.16 2.14
C TYR A 94 12.07 -33.17 1.15
N GLU A 95 11.22 -33.83 0.35
CA GLU A 95 11.66 -34.73 -0.72
C GLU A 95 12.53 -34.01 -1.76
N ASN A 96 12.18 -32.80 -2.16
CA ASN A 96 13.00 -32.02 -3.09
C ASN A 96 14.30 -31.51 -2.45
N LEU A 97 14.27 -31.10 -1.17
CA LEU A 97 15.47 -30.72 -0.43
C LEU A 97 16.46 -31.89 -0.25
N LYS A 98 15.97 -33.13 -0.06
CA LYS A 98 16.81 -34.35 -0.06
C LYS A 98 17.50 -34.57 -1.41
N LYS A 99 16.75 -34.46 -2.52
CA LYS A 99 17.32 -34.59 -3.88
C LYS A 99 18.41 -33.54 -4.15
N LEU A 100 18.19 -32.30 -3.69
CA LEU A 100 19.19 -31.23 -3.77
C LEU A 100 20.41 -31.56 -2.89
N THR A 101 20.19 -31.97 -1.64
CA THR A 101 21.27 -32.37 -0.72
C THR A 101 22.15 -33.47 -1.32
N ASP A 102 21.56 -34.49 -1.93
CA ASP A 102 22.31 -35.57 -2.61
C ASP A 102 23.08 -35.07 -3.83
N TYR A 103 22.50 -34.16 -4.60
CA TYR A 103 23.20 -33.50 -5.69
C TYR A 103 24.42 -32.73 -5.18
N LEU A 104 24.26 -31.87 -4.18
CA LEU A 104 25.33 -31.07 -3.60
C LEU A 104 26.44 -31.96 -3.01
N LYS A 105 26.06 -33.01 -2.26
CA LYS A 105 27.01 -34.00 -1.75
C LYS A 105 27.82 -34.65 -2.87
N SER A 106 27.18 -35.06 -3.97
CA SER A 106 27.87 -35.66 -5.12
C SER A 106 28.92 -34.74 -5.74
N ARG A 107 28.67 -33.42 -5.73
CA ARG A 107 29.58 -32.39 -6.25
C ARG A 107 30.71 -32.07 -5.27
N LEU A 108 30.45 -32.20 -3.98
CA LEU A 108 31.43 -32.05 -2.91
C LEU A 108 32.30 -33.32 -2.74
N SER A 109 31.82 -34.49 -3.18
CA SER A 109 32.54 -35.76 -3.15
C SER A 109 33.28 -36.03 -4.46
N GLY A 110 34.61 -35.82 -4.52
CA GLY A 110 35.37 -36.14 -5.75
C GLY A 110 36.84 -35.73 -5.84
N GLY A 111 37.41 -35.10 -4.82
CA GLY A 111 38.76 -34.54 -4.86
C GLY A 111 38.79 -33.21 -4.12
N LYS A 112 39.97 -32.65 -3.84
CA LYS A 112 40.15 -31.37 -3.13
C LYS A 112 39.11 -30.36 -3.62
N LEU A 113 38.31 -29.83 -2.70
CA LEU A 113 37.33 -28.79 -3.03
C LEU A 113 38.06 -27.72 -3.86
N ARG A 114 37.52 -27.36 -5.03
CA ARG A 114 38.06 -26.21 -5.76
C ARG A 114 37.82 -24.99 -4.87
N ALA A 115 38.89 -24.34 -4.43
CA ALA A 115 38.81 -23.09 -3.66
C ALA A 115 38.42 -21.90 -4.54
N ASP A 116 37.54 -22.12 -5.51
CA ASP A 116 37.01 -21.13 -6.44
C ASP A 116 35.55 -20.79 -6.10
N ALA A 117 34.97 -19.87 -6.86
CA ALA A 117 33.60 -19.42 -6.65
C ALA A 117 32.57 -20.57 -6.70
N THR A 118 32.83 -21.59 -7.51
CA THR A 118 31.93 -22.75 -7.68
C THR A 118 31.91 -23.63 -6.44
N GLY A 119 33.09 -23.98 -5.90
CA GLY A 119 33.16 -24.75 -4.66
C GLY A 119 32.54 -24.02 -3.47
N THR A 120 32.67 -22.69 -3.44
CA THR A 120 32.04 -21.83 -2.42
C THR A 120 30.52 -21.81 -2.55
N ALA A 121 29.98 -21.72 -3.77
CA ALA A 121 28.54 -21.73 -4.02
C ALA A 121 27.89 -23.05 -3.57
N TYR A 122 28.48 -24.21 -3.90
CA TYR A 122 27.96 -25.51 -3.47
C TYR A 122 27.93 -25.69 -1.94
N VAL A 123 28.93 -25.16 -1.24
CA VAL A 123 28.98 -25.18 0.23
C VAL A 123 27.91 -24.28 0.82
N ASN A 124 27.75 -23.06 0.30
CA ASN A 124 26.74 -22.12 0.78
C ASN A 124 25.32 -22.66 0.57
N ASP A 125 25.06 -23.29 -0.59
CA ASP A 125 23.77 -23.91 -0.90
C ASP A 125 23.45 -25.09 0.00
N LEU A 126 24.45 -25.91 0.33
CA LEU A 126 24.27 -27.00 1.30
C LEU A 126 23.95 -26.47 2.70
N VAL A 127 24.69 -25.46 3.16
CA VAL A 127 24.45 -24.85 4.48
C VAL A 127 23.07 -24.18 4.53
N GLY A 128 22.70 -23.47 3.46
CA GLY A 128 21.39 -22.84 3.30
C GLY A 128 20.25 -23.85 3.35
N THR A 129 20.35 -24.92 2.55
CA THR A 129 19.38 -26.03 2.52
C THR A 129 19.18 -26.66 3.90
N LEU A 130 20.27 -26.95 4.61
CA LEU A 130 20.20 -27.56 5.95
C LEU A 130 19.61 -26.61 7.00
N THR A 131 19.93 -25.31 6.91
CA THR A 131 19.40 -24.29 7.82
C THR A 131 17.90 -24.10 7.59
N GLY A 132 17.46 -24.03 6.33
CA GLY A 132 16.04 -23.94 5.98
C GLY A 132 15.25 -25.17 6.41
N ALA A 133 15.76 -26.38 6.13
CA ALA A 133 15.12 -27.63 6.55
C ALA A 133 14.93 -27.73 8.08
N ARG A 134 15.93 -27.27 8.85
CA ARG A 134 15.84 -27.16 10.31
C ARG A 134 14.77 -26.14 10.72
N GLN A 135 14.76 -24.96 10.09
CA GLN A 135 13.84 -23.88 10.43
C GLN A 135 12.37 -24.24 10.17
N ILE A 136 12.09 -25.02 9.12
CA ILE A 136 10.75 -25.55 8.84
C ILE A 136 10.27 -26.46 9.97
N ALA A 137 11.13 -27.36 10.45
CA ALA A 137 10.81 -28.26 11.56
C ALA A 137 10.62 -27.51 12.88
N ASP A 138 11.48 -26.53 13.14
CA ASP A 138 11.41 -25.68 14.32
C ASP A 138 10.09 -24.90 14.37
N ALA A 139 9.65 -24.32 13.23
CA ALA A 139 8.39 -23.62 13.14
C ALA A 139 7.19 -24.53 13.48
N ALA A 140 7.13 -25.75 12.92
CA ALA A 140 6.06 -26.69 13.24
C ALA A 140 6.06 -27.12 14.72
N ILE A 141 7.24 -27.31 15.33
CA ILE A 141 7.35 -27.61 16.76
C ILE A 141 6.80 -26.48 17.61
N GLN A 142 7.08 -25.22 17.23
CA GLN A 142 6.59 -24.06 17.96
C GLN A 142 5.07 -23.90 17.84
N ASP A 143 4.51 -24.13 16.66
CA ASP A 143 3.06 -24.12 16.47
C ASP A 143 2.39 -25.19 17.37
N ALA A 144 2.97 -26.39 17.42
CA ALA A 144 2.53 -27.46 18.32
C ALA A 144 2.73 -27.14 19.81
N GLU A 145 3.78 -26.39 20.16
CA GLU A 145 4.00 -25.90 21.52
C GLU A 145 2.96 -24.88 21.94
N ALA A 146 2.75 -23.84 21.12
CA ALA A 146 1.78 -22.77 21.33
C ALA A 146 0.37 -23.33 21.52
N THR A 147 -0.06 -24.21 20.60
CA THR A 147 -1.37 -24.89 20.68
C THR A 147 -1.60 -25.57 22.03
N LEU A 148 -0.58 -26.19 22.61
CA LEU A 148 -0.71 -26.98 23.84
C LEU A 148 -0.36 -26.20 25.12
N ALA A 149 0.22 -25.01 25.00
CA ALA A 149 0.77 -24.24 26.12
C ALA A 149 -0.25 -23.92 27.21
N PRO A 150 -1.48 -23.47 26.92
CA PRO A 150 -2.47 -23.10 27.96
C PRO A 150 -2.85 -24.28 28.87
N PHE A 151 -2.65 -25.51 28.39
CA PHE A 151 -3.00 -26.73 29.11
C PHE A 151 -1.85 -27.30 29.95
N ARG A 152 -0.65 -26.70 29.91
CA ARG A 152 0.52 -27.15 30.69
C ARG A 152 0.72 -26.29 31.93
N ARG A 153 0.79 -26.93 33.10
CA ARG A 153 1.11 -26.23 34.36
C ARG A 153 2.62 -26.27 34.63
N THR A 154 3.09 -25.30 35.40
CA THR A 154 4.51 -25.18 35.81
C THR A 154 5.01 -26.35 36.65
N ASP A 155 4.11 -27.13 37.27
CA ASP A 155 4.41 -28.36 38.01
C ASP A 155 4.45 -29.62 37.12
N GLY A 156 4.26 -29.46 35.80
CA GLY A 156 4.25 -30.54 34.81
C GLY A 156 2.92 -31.30 34.72
N THR A 157 1.88 -30.86 35.44
CA THR A 157 0.53 -31.43 35.33
C THR A 157 -0.31 -30.73 34.26
N ALA A 158 -1.37 -31.39 33.77
CA ALA A 158 -2.27 -30.82 32.78
C ALA A 158 -3.37 -29.97 33.45
N ALA A 159 -3.71 -28.83 32.85
CA ALA A 159 -4.92 -28.08 33.23
C ALA A 159 -6.19 -28.89 32.91
N THR A 160 -7.31 -28.59 33.57
CA THR A 160 -8.58 -29.29 33.35
C THR A 160 -9.71 -28.30 33.04
N PRO A 161 -10.56 -28.56 32.02
CA PRO A 161 -10.52 -29.71 31.10
C PRO A 161 -9.41 -29.60 30.02
N THR A 162 -8.91 -30.74 29.53
CA THR A 162 -7.99 -30.80 28.39
C THR A 162 -8.76 -31.03 27.08
N PRO A 163 -8.23 -30.61 25.92
CA PRO A 163 -8.86 -30.89 24.63
C PRO A 163 -8.87 -32.40 24.31
N PRO A 164 -9.77 -32.86 23.42
CA PRO A 164 -9.71 -34.22 22.88
C PRO A 164 -8.32 -34.52 22.29
N ASN A 165 -7.87 -35.77 22.37
CA ASN A 165 -6.56 -36.22 21.88
C ASN A 165 -5.31 -35.55 22.53
N TYR A 166 -5.47 -34.72 23.58
CA TYR A 166 -4.37 -34.00 24.24
C TYR A 166 -3.15 -34.88 24.59
N LYS A 167 -3.37 -36.08 25.12
CA LYS A 167 -2.26 -36.99 25.44
C LYS A 167 -1.49 -37.44 24.19
N LYS A 168 -2.21 -37.77 23.10
CA LYS A 168 -1.58 -38.14 21.83
C LYS A 168 -0.78 -36.97 21.27
N ALA A 169 -1.34 -35.76 21.33
CA ALA A 169 -0.68 -34.53 20.92
C ALA A 169 0.62 -34.24 21.72
N LEU A 170 0.61 -34.45 23.04
CA LEU A 170 1.82 -34.34 23.86
C LEU A 170 2.89 -35.37 23.48
N ASP A 171 2.49 -36.64 23.31
CA ASP A 171 3.41 -37.72 22.94
C ASP A 171 4.09 -37.44 21.57
N LEU A 172 3.33 -36.88 20.61
CA LEU A 172 3.82 -36.45 19.30
C LEU A 172 4.81 -35.28 19.41
N LEU A 173 4.48 -34.25 20.19
CA LEU A 173 5.39 -33.12 20.37
C LEU A 173 6.71 -33.54 21.05
N ASP A 174 6.65 -34.42 22.04
CA ASP A 174 7.85 -34.95 22.69
C ASP A 174 8.72 -35.76 21.70
N ALA A 175 8.10 -36.50 20.79
CA ALA A 175 8.79 -37.19 19.70
C ALA A 175 9.45 -36.18 18.74
N ALA A 176 8.70 -35.16 18.30
CA ALA A 176 9.19 -34.12 17.41
C ALA A 176 10.43 -33.41 17.98
N LYS A 177 10.38 -32.96 19.24
CA LYS A 177 11.52 -32.33 19.93
C LYS A 177 12.73 -33.24 20.03
N LYS A 178 12.50 -34.54 20.25
CA LYS A 178 13.57 -35.53 20.35
C LYS A 178 14.26 -35.73 19.00
N ASP A 179 13.50 -35.84 17.91
CA ASP A 179 14.07 -35.98 16.57
C ASP A 179 14.74 -34.69 16.10
N PHE A 180 14.18 -33.52 16.41
CA PHE A 180 14.82 -32.22 16.18
C PHE A 180 16.20 -32.14 16.86
N ALA A 181 16.28 -32.54 18.14
CA ALA A 181 17.55 -32.57 18.88
C ALA A 181 18.57 -33.56 18.29
N LYS A 182 18.12 -34.69 17.73
CA LYS A 182 19.01 -35.61 16.98
C LYS A 182 19.50 -34.96 15.70
N GLY A 183 18.61 -34.32 14.93
CA GLY A 183 18.95 -33.57 13.73
C GLY A 183 20.04 -32.52 14.00
N ASP A 184 19.91 -31.78 15.10
CA ASP A 184 20.94 -30.84 15.58
C ASP A 184 22.28 -31.51 15.91
N GLY A 185 22.24 -32.71 16.49
CA GLY A 185 23.43 -33.53 16.70
C GLY A 185 24.10 -33.92 15.38
N GLU A 186 23.31 -34.40 14.42
CA GLU A 186 23.80 -34.83 13.11
C GLU A 186 24.36 -33.66 12.28
N LEU A 187 23.75 -32.47 12.37
CA LEU A 187 24.29 -31.23 11.79
C LEU A 187 25.65 -30.88 12.39
N LYS A 188 25.81 -30.98 13.71
CA LYS A 188 27.10 -30.73 14.41
C LYS A 188 28.19 -31.70 13.96
N ASP A 189 27.83 -32.95 13.70
CA ASP A 189 28.74 -33.99 13.22
C ASP A 189 28.99 -33.96 11.71
N ALA A 190 28.35 -32.99 11.02
CA ALA A 190 28.34 -32.84 9.59
C ALA A 190 27.87 -34.13 8.91
N GLN A 191 26.62 -34.49 9.19
CA GLN A 191 25.86 -35.60 8.62
C GLN A 191 24.54 -35.07 8.01
N PRO A 192 24.58 -34.46 6.82
CA PRO A 192 23.47 -33.71 6.23
C PRO A 192 22.23 -34.55 5.90
N GLU A 193 22.42 -35.81 5.51
CA GLU A 193 21.32 -36.71 5.16
C GLU A 193 20.58 -37.23 6.40
N PRO A 194 21.27 -37.73 7.45
CA PRO A 194 20.62 -37.99 8.73
C PRO A 194 19.96 -36.73 9.32
N ALA A 195 20.61 -35.57 9.21
CA ALA A 195 20.07 -34.31 9.70
C ALA A 195 18.75 -33.92 9.02
N ILE A 196 18.66 -33.97 7.69
CA ILE A 196 17.43 -33.61 6.96
C ILE A 196 16.30 -34.61 7.23
N ASN A 197 16.61 -35.91 7.38
CA ASN A 197 15.61 -36.92 7.72
C ASN A 197 15.05 -36.73 9.14
N HIS A 198 15.91 -36.37 10.10
CA HIS A 198 15.45 -36.04 11.45
C HIS A 198 14.66 -34.74 11.52
N ALA A 199 15.03 -33.73 10.71
CA ALA A 199 14.27 -32.50 10.59
C ALA A 199 12.87 -32.75 9.98
N GLU A 200 12.79 -33.55 8.91
CA GLU A 200 11.52 -33.96 8.32
C GLU A 200 10.63 -34.73 9.31
N GLN A 201 11.18 -35.72 10.03
CA GLN A 201 10.41 -36.46 11.03
C GLN A 201 9.92 -35.54 12.16
N ALA A 202 10.78 -34.63 12.62
CA ALA A 202 10.41 -33.66 13.63
C ALA A 202 9.29 -32.73 13.15
N TRP A 203 9.36 -32.28 11.90
CA TRP A 203 8.32 -31.50 11.26
C TRP A 203 7.00 -32.29 11.15
N ASP A 204 7.04 -33.54 10.68
CA ASP A 204 5.87 -34.40 10.48
C ASP A 204 5.14 -34.69 11.81
N ASP A 205 5.89 -35.09 12.84
CA ASP A 205 5.36 -35.36 14.17
C ASP A 205 4.73 -34.10 14.78
N ALA A 206 5.37 -32.94 14.61
CA ALA A 206 4.87 -31.66 15.11
C ALA A 206 3.63 -31.19 14.34
N PHE A 207 3.60 -31.32 13.01
CA PHE A 207 2.43 -30.97 12.22
C PHE A 207 1.24 -31.90 12.53
N GLU A 208 1.50 -33.19 12.80
CA GLU A 208 0.45 -34.13 13.23
C GLU A 208 -0.21 -33.68 14.54
N VAL A 209 0.48 -32.94 15.42
CA VAL A 209 -0.13 -32.33 16.62
C VAL A 209 -1.31 -31.43 16.25
N LEU A 210 -1.13 -30.57 15.24
CA LEU A 210 -2.17 -29.67 14.75
C LEU A 210 -3.34 -30.49 14.19
N GLU A 211 -3.06 -31.49 13.35
CA GLU A 211 -4.09 -32.34 12.73
C GLU A 211 -4.93 -33.11 13.76
N VAL A 212 -4.31 -33.70 14.80
CA VAL A 212 -5.04 -34.50 15.80
C VAL A 212 -5.91 -33.66 16.73
N LEU A 213 -5.58 -32.39 16.88
CA LEU A 213 -6.37 -31.39 17.60
C LEU A 213 -7.40 -30.71 16.66
N GLY A 214 -7.29 -30.95 15.35
CA GLY A 214 -8.13 -30.38 14.32
C GLY A 214 -7.92 -28.87 14.19
N ILE A 215 -6.66 -28.44 14.25
CA ILE A 215 -6.19 -27.10 13.94
C ILE A 215 -5.87 -27.07 12.44
N THR A 216 -6.26 -26.00 11.77
CA THR A 216 -5.98 -25.79 10.34
C THR A 216 -5.54 -24.36 10.15
N TYR A 217 -4.47 -24.09 9.41
CA TYR A 217 -3.96 -22.72 9.27
C TYR A 217 -4.98 -21.70 8.72
N ASP A 218 -5.99 -22.13 7.96
CA ASP A 218 -7.08 -21.29 7.45
C ASP A 218 -8.35 -21.31 8.33
N GLY A 219 -8.32 -22.03 9.45
CA GLY A 219 -9.41 -22.12 10.42
C GLY A 219 -9.42 -20.98 11.43
N ASP A 220 -10.43 -21.02 12.28
CA ASP A 220 -10.62 -20.21 13.49
C ASP A 220 -11.29 -21.15 14.50
N LYS A 221 -10.45 -21.89 15.22
CA LYS A 221 -10.85 -23.10 15.94
C LYS A 221 -11.60 -22.79 17.23
N ASP A 222 -11.25 -21.72 17.92
CA ASP A 222 -11.91 -21.28 19.14
C ASP A 222 -13.01 -20.22 18.90
N ALA A 223 -13.12 -19.73 17.65
CA ALA A 223 -14.13 -18.80 17.17
C ALA A 223 -14.05 -17.40 17.79
N ASP A 224 -12.83 -16.94 18.11
CA ASP A 224 -12.59 -15.58 18.61
C ASP A 224 -12.51 -14.52 17.49
N GLY A 225 -12.39 -14.98 16.23
CA GLY A 225 -12.28 -14.16 15.04
C GLY A 225 -10.85 -13.88 14.59
N VAL A 226 -9.86 -14.54 15.18
CA VAL A 226 -8.47 -14.64 14.74
C VAL A 226 -8.31 -15.98 14.03
N THR A 227 -7.62 -15.99 12.88
CA THR A 227 -7.36 -17.28 12.20
C THR A 227 -6.26 -18.05 12.92
N ASP A 228 -6.35 -19.37 13.02
CA ASP A 228 -5.40 -20.25 13.73
C ASP A 228 -3.93 -19.92 13.41
N VAL A 229 -3.61 -19.63 12.14
CA VAL A 229 -2.24 -19.32 11.73
C VAL A 229 -1.70 -18.01 12.31
N VAL A 230 -2.56 -17.04 12.57
CA VAL A 230 -2.18 -15.77 13.19
C VAL A 230 -1.88 -16.01 14.66
N GLU A 231 -2.76 -16.72 15.38
CA GLU A 231 -2.54 -17.06 16.79
C GLU A 231 -1.20 -17.80 16.97
N LEU A 232 -0.98 -18.86 16.19
CA LEU A 232 0.25 -19.64 16.24
C LEU A 232 1.50 -18.78 15.98
N ARG A 233 1.41 -17.77 15.11
CA ARG A 233 2.50 -16.84 14.85
C ARG A 233 2.77 -15.84 15.96
N PHE A 234 1.80 -15.54 16.79
CA PHE A 234 2.02 -14.76 18.01
C PHE A 234 2.29 -15.65 19.22
N GLY A 235 2.32 -16.98 19.03
CA GLY A 235 2.54 -17.96 20.09
C GLY A 235 1.31 -18.23 20.95
N ALA A 236 0.16 -17.68 20.55
CA ALA A 236 -1.17 -17.97 21.08
C ALA A 236 -1.65 -19.35 20.62
N SER A 237 -2.63 -19.88 21.34
CA SER A 237 -3.20 -21.20 21.16
C SER A 237 -4.57 -21.10 20.48
N PRO A 238 -4.74 -21.71 19.29
CA PRO A 238 -6.04 -21.77 18.62
C PRO A 238 -7.13 -22.58 19.35
N LEU A 239 -6.90 -22.99 20.59
CA LEU A 239 -7.83 -23.78 21.37
C LEU A 239 -8.55 -22.94 22.43
N VAL A 240 -8.10 -21.73 22.72
CA VAL A 240 -8.65 -20.88 23.77
C VAL A 240 -8.54 -19.39 23.37
N PRO A 241 -9.58 -18.56 23.61
CA PRO A 241 -9.55 -17.14 23.24
C PRO A 241 -8.61 -16.24 24.08
N ASP A 242 -7.98 -16.80 25.10
CA ASP A 242 -7.10 -16.14 26.07
C ASP A 242 -6.08 -17.19 26.52
N SER A 243 -4.90 -17.14 25.91
CA SER A 243 -3.90 -18.21 25.95
C SER A 243 -3.08 -18.25 27.24
N ASP A 244 -2.89 -17.12 27.90
CA ASP A 244 -2.14 -17.02 29.16
C ASP A 244 -3.01 -16.76 30.40
N ALA A 245 -4.32 -16.57 30.19
CA ALA A 245 -5.34 -16.37 31.21
C ALA A 245 -5.12 -15.12 32.07
N ASP A 246 -4.68 -14.02 31.46
CA ASP A 246 -4.53 -12.72 32.11
C ASP A 246 -5.80 -11.85 32.03
N GLY A 247 -6.74 -12.20 31.15
CA GLY A 247 -8.02 -11.51 30.95
C GLY A 247 -8.11 -10.70 29.65
N LEU A 248 -6.99 -10.45 28.98
CA LEU A 248 -6.97 -9.99 27.59
C LEU A 248 -7.23 -11.17 26.66
N THR A 249 -7.93 -10.90 25.57
CA THR A 249 -8.15 -11.91 24.53
C THR A 249 -6.95 -11.93 23.59
N ASP A 250 -6.61 -13.10 23.06
CA ASP A 250 -5.51 -13.26 22.10
C ASP A 250 -5.70 -12.28 20.93
N LYS A 251 -6.94 -12.13 20.45
CA LYS A 251 -7.35 -11.11 19.49
C LYS A 251 -6.97 -9.68 19.86
N PHE A 252 -7.27 -9.27 21.10
CA PHE A 252 -6.99 -7.91 21.54
C PHE A 252 -5.48 -7.69 21.63
N GLU A 253 -4.74 -8.64 22.15
CA GLU A 253 -3.28 -8.54 22.22
C GLU A 253 -2.64 -8.53 20.83
N ILE A 254 -3.09 -9.39 19.93
CA ILE A 254 -2.57 -9.50 18.56
C ILE A 254 -2.90 -8.27 17.70
N TYR A 255 -4.05 -7.63 17.91
CA TYR A 255 -4.50 -6.53 17.05
C TYR A 255 -4.38 -5.14 17.67
N GLN A 256 -4.45 -5.04 18.99
CA GLN A 256 -4.44 -3.77 19.74
C GLN A 256 -3.16 -3.58 20.57
N LEU A 257 -2.39 -4.63 20.88
CA LEU A 257 -1.19 -4.52 21.74
C LEU A 257 0.04 -5.23 21.17
N ALA A 258 0.04 -5.51 19.86
CA ALA A 258 1.12 -6.26 19.22
C ALA A 258 2.49 -5.60 19.40
N GLY A 259 3.42 -6.33 20.01
CA GLY A 259 4.77 -5.85 20.29
C GLY A 259 4.90 -5.08 21.61
N ILE A 260 3.80 -4.90 22.34
CA ILE A 260 3.75 -4.40 23.71
C ILE A 260 3.49 -5.58 24.66
N THR A 261 2.44 -6.35 24.39
CA THR A 261 2.11 -7.59 25.11
C THR A 261 2.39 -8.81 24.24
N ALA A 262 2.42 -9.98 24.87
CA ALA A 262 2.59 -11.27 24.21
C ALA A 262 1.50 -12.22 24.72
N PRO A 263 0.64 -12.75 23.82
CA PRO A 263 -0.58 -13.48 24.23
C PRO A 263 -0.34 -14.81 24.93
N ASN A 264 0.93 -15.19 25.12
CA ASN A 264 1.33 -16.40 25.82
C ASN A 264 2.08 -16.11 27.12
N GLN A 265 2.07 -14.86 27.59
CA GLN A 265 2.80 -14.40 28.76
C GLN A 265 2.00 -13.36 29.55
N ARG A 266 1.41 -13.84 30.65
CA ARG A 266 0.62 -13.05 31.61
C ARG A 266 1.24 -11.73 32.11
N ASP A 267 2.56 -11.58 32.02
CA ASP A 267 3.31 -10.37 32.40
C ASP A 267 4.51 -10.30 31.44
N THR A 268 4.31 -9.69 30.29
CA THR A 268 5.27 -9.69 29.16
C THR A 268 6.57 -8.99 29.53
N ASN A 269 6.47 -7.86 30.24
CA ASN A 269 7.63 -7.04 30.60
C ASN A 269 8.27 -7.44 31.94
N HIS A 270 7.68 -8.42 32.65
CA HIS A 270 8.13 -8.97 33.92
C HIS A 270 8.23 -7.92 35.04
N ASN A 271 7.35 -6.90 35.02
CA ASN A 271 7.34 -5.83 36.02
C ASN A 271 6.50 -6.20 37.27
N GLY A 272 5.78 -7.32 37.24
CA GLY A 272 4.94 -7.82 38.32
C GLY A 272 3.47 -7.38 38.27
N VAL A 273 3.07 -6.65 37.24
CA VAL A 273 1.69 -6.31 36.86
C VAL A 273 1.31 -7.19 35.67
N ALA A 274 0.08 -7.70 35.63
CA ALA A 274 -0.37 -8.49 34.48
C ALA A 274 -0.70 -7.55 33.31
N ASP A 275 -0.54 -8.02 32.07
CA ASP A 275 -0.68 -7.16 30.89
C ASP A 275 -2.09 -6.52 30.82
N GLY A 276 -3.15 -7.24 31.19
CA GLY A 276 -4.51 -6.67 31.31
C GLY A 276 -4.72 -5.58 32.38
N ASP A 277 -3.85 -5.52 33.39
CA ASP A 277 -3.88 -4.52 34.47
C ASP A 277 -2.99 -3.30 34.17
N GLU A 278 -2.26 -3.30 33.06
CA GLU A 278 -1.43 -2.17 32.62
C GLU A 278 -2.28 -1.05 31.98
N ASP A 279 -1.76 0.18 32.02
CA ASP A 279 -2.32 1.39 31.41
C ASP A 279 -1.22 1.96 30.51
N VAL A 280 -1.30 1.64 29.23
CA VAL A 280 -0.19 1.79 28.28
C VAL A 280 -0.06 3.23 27.77
N ASP A 281 -1.17 3.95 27.59
CA ASP A 281 -1.18 5.34 27.15
C ASP A 281 -1.36 6.37 28.28
N GLY A 282 -1.70 5.93 29.49
CA GLY A 282 -1.75 6.75 30.69
C GLY A 282 -3.01 7.60 30.81
N ASP A 283 -4.10 7.23 30.13
CA ASP A 283 -5.38 7.94 30.17
C ASP A 283 -6.21 7.63 31.44
N GLY A 284 -5.82 6.59 32.17
CA GLY A 284 -6.44 6.14 33.41
C GLY A 284 -7.44 4.98 33.26
N LEU A 285 -7.54 4.37 32.08
CA LEU A 285 -8.14 3.05 31.85
C LEU A 285 -7.04 1.99 31.76
N THR A 286 -7.31 0.76 32.24
CA THR A 286 -6.40 -0.36 31.99
C THR A 286 -6.71 -1.01 30.64
N ASN A 287 -5.75 -1.70 30.05
CA ASN A 287 -5.89 -2.47 28.82
C ASN A 287 -7.16 -3.35 28.81
N LEU A 288 -7.47 -3.99 29.95
CA LEU A 288 -8.68 -4.79 30.11
C LEU A 288 -9.97 -3.97 30.09
N GLN A 289 -9.96 -2.77 30.66
CA GLN A 289 -11.11 -1.85 30.60
C GLN A 289 -11.34 -1.36 29.18
N GLU A 290 -10.28 -1.05 28.46
CA GLU A 290 -10.32 -0.59 27.08
C GLU A 290 -10.83 -1.69 26.15
N GLN A 291 -10.38 -2.93 26.34
CA GLN A 291 -10.95 -4.09 25.65
C GLN A 291 -12.47 -4.20 25.85
N GLN A 292 -12.97 -3.90 27.06
CA GLN A 292 -14.40 -3.99 27.38
C GLN A 292 -15.22 -2.83 26.79
N LEU A 293 -14.60 -1.65 26.68
CA LEU A 293 -15.22 -0.44 26.13
C LEU A 293 -15.13 -0.39 24.61
N GLY A 294 -14.16 -1.09 24.02
CA GLY A 294 -13.84 -1.01 22.59
C GLY A 294 -12.97 0.19 22.25
N THR A 295 -12.36 0.84 23.24
CA THR A 295 -11.42 1.95 23.09
C THR A 295 -10.01 1.45 22.81
N SER A 296 -9.10 2.38 22.51
CA SER A 296 -7.75 2.12 22.06
C SER A 296 -6.73 2.07 23.21
N PRO A 297 -6.04 0.94 23.46
CA PRO A 297 -5.07 0.82 24.55
C PRO A 297 -3.72 1.51 24.33
N THR A 298 -3.54 2.25 23.25
CA THR A 298 -2.31 3.04 23.04
C THR A 298 -2.59 4.47 22.57
N VAL A 299 -3.85 4.88 22.59
CA VAL A 299 -4.28 6.21 22.17
C VAL A 299 -5.26 6.71 23.21
N SER A 300 -4.80 7.68 24.00
CA SER A 300 -5.56 8.19 25.12
C SER A 300 -6.92 8.80 24.76
N ASP A 301 -7.14 9.15 23.50
CA ASP A 301 -8.36 9.79 22.97
C ASP A 301 -8.74 9.04 21.68
N THR A 302 -9.65 8.08 21.80
CA THR A 302 -9.98 7.11 20.73
C THR A 302 -10.74 7.77 19.59
N ASP A 303 -11.71 8.64 19.89
CA ASP A 303 -12.55 9.28 18.88
C ASP A 303 -12.02 10.64 18.40
N HIS A 304 -10.94 11.13 19.01
CA HIS A 304 -10.18 12.30 18.62
C HIS A 304 -10.97 13.61 18.73
N ASP A 305 -11.91 13.70 19.67
CA ASP A 305 -12.67 14.93 19.91
C ASP A 305 -11.98 15.94 20.84
N GLY A 306 -10.84 15.53 21.43
CA GLY A 306 -10.01 16.33 22.32
C GLY A 306 -10.18 16.03 23.81
N VAL A 307 -10.95 15.02 24.19
CA VAL A 307 -11.07 14.49 25.55
C VAL A 307 -10.52 13.06 25.59
N ASN A 308 -9.79 12.69 26.66
CA ASN A 308 -9.29 11.32 26.77
C ASN A 308 -10.37 10.34 27.25
N ASP A 309 -10.28 9.08 26.82
CA ASP A 309 -11.31 8.05 27.05
C ASP A 309 -11.57 7.86 28.55
N GLY A 310 -10.52 7.84 29.37
CA GLY A 310 -10.62 7.74 30.83
C GLY A 310 -11.38 8.89 31.50
N ASP A 311 -11.25 10.13 31.00
CA ASP A 311 -12.01 11.28 31.47
C ASP A 311 -13.46 11.25 30.98
N GLU A 312 -13.69 10.79 29.77
CA GLU A 312 -15.01 10.61 29.18
C GLU A 312 -15.85 9.56 29.93
N VAL A 313 -15.29 8.38 30.15
CA VAL A 313 -15.92 7.31 30.94
C VAL A 313 -16.25 7.80 32.36
N ARG A 314 -15.34 8.59 32.96
CA ARG A 314 -15.56 9.19 34.28
C ARG A 314 -16.67 10.24 34.29
N ASN A 315 -16.83 10.97 33.19
CA ASN A 315 -17.87 12.00 33.01
C ASN A 315 -19.19 11.41 32.48
N GLY A 316 -19.19 10.16 32.02
CA GLY A 316 -20.33 9.45 31.48
C GLY A 316 -20.67 9.77 30.02
N THR A 317 -19.69 10.26 29.25
CA THR A 317 -19.77 10.39 27.77
C THR A 317 -19.32 9.09 27.10
N ASP A 318 -19.46 9.00 25.78
CA ASP A 318 -19.20 7.79 25.00
C ASP A 318 -17.88 7.94 24.22
N PRO A 319 -16.77 7.30 24.65
CA PRO A 319 -15.43 7.54 24.11
C PRO A 319 -15.17 6.99 22.70
N LEU A 320 -16.24 6.55 22.04
CA LEU A 320 -16.22 6.07 20.66
C LEU A 320 -17.01 7.01 19.75
N LYS A 321 -17.42 8.18 20.25
CA LYS A 321 -18.29 9.12 19.57
C LYS A 321 -17.86 10.54 19.83
N PHE A 322 -17.32 11.11 18.76
CA PHE A 322 -16.95 12.50 18.65
C PHE A 322 -18.01 13.47 19.24
N ASP A 323 -17.77 13.99 20.45
CA ASP A 323 -18.69 14.81 21.25
C ASP A 323 -18.09 16.23 21.43
N GLN A 324 -18.03 17.01 20.32
CA GLN A 324 -17.57 18.40 20.30
C GLN A 324 -18.10 19.30 21.43
N PRO A 325 -17.27 20.14 22.10
CA PRO A 325 -17.77 21.19 22.97
C PRO A 325 -18.38 22.38 22.21
N VAL A 326 -19.57 22.78 22.66
CA VAL A 326 -20.40 23.97 22.33
C VAL A 326 -19.65 25.19 21.75
N THR A 327 -19.98 25.59 20.51
CA THR A 327 -19.57 26.88 19.90
C THR A 327 -20.07 28.11 20.68
N PRO A 328 -19.28 29.19 20.84
CA PRO A 328 -19.80 30.56 21.02
C PRO A 328 -20.21 31.21 19.68
N PRO A 329 -21.16 32.16 19.66
CA PRO A 329 -21.87 32.61 18.45
C PRO A 329 -21.05 33.53 17.53
N VAL A 330 -21.24 33.34 16.23
CA VAL A 330 -20.82 34.22 15.12
C VAL A 330 -21.38 35.64 15.30
N GLY A 331 -20.52 36.64 15.09
CA GLY A 331 -20.87 38.06 15.17
C GLY A 331 -20.92 38.76 13.81
N GLY A 332 -22.13 39.19 13.44
CA GLY A 332 -22.34 40.53 12.87
C GLY A 332 -22.53 40.64 11.35
N GLY A 333 -23.79 40.62 10.92
CA GLY A 333 -24.20 41.02 9.58
C GLY A 333 -24.03 42.52 9.30
N LEU A 334 -23.59 42.82 8.08
CA LEU A 334 -23.77 44.11 7.41
C LEU A 334 -24.73 43.93 6.21
N PRO A 335 -25.49 44.96 5.83
CA PRO A 335 -26.49 44.84 4.77
C PRO A 335 -25.82 44.72 3.37
N PRO A 336 -26.46 44.00 2.42
CA PRO A 336 -25.86 43.69 1.12
C PRO A 336 -25.65 44.97 0.29
N ILE A 337 -24.41 45.16 -0.17
CA ILE A 337 -24.11 46.09 -1.24
C ILE A 337 -24.49 45.38 -2.54
N GLN A 338 -25.34 46.00 -3.36
CA GLN A 338 -25.63 45.49 -4.70
C GLN A 338 -24.37 45.63 -5.55
N THR A 339 -23.65 44.54 -5.76
CA THR A 339 -22.58 44.47 -6.76
C THR A 339 -23.22 44.47 -8.15
N THR A 340 -22.71 45.34 -9.01
CA THR A 340 -22.94 45.24 -10.44
C THR A 340 -21.91 44.27 -10.98
N PRO A 341 -22.30 43.17 -11.66
CA PRO A 341 -21.36 42.15 -12.12
C PRO A 341 -20.44 42.74 -13.19
N ASP A 342 -19.23 43.12 -12.80
CA ASP A 342 -18.13 43.48 -13.69
C ASP A 342 -16.89 42.60 -13.38
N GLU A 343 -15.72 42.89 -13.96
CA GLU A 343 -14.48 42.13 -13.68
C GLU A 343 -13.87 42.51 -12.31
N THR A 344 -14.59 43.24 -11.45
CA THR A 344 -14.12 43.54 -10.10
C THR A 344 -14.18 42.26 -9.26
N ASP A 345 -13.19 42.13 -8.40
CA ASP A 345 -13.10 41.15 -7.32
C ASP A 345 -13.36 41.97 -6.05
N THR A 346 -14.63 42.00 -5.63
CA THR A 346 -15.15 42.99 -4.67
C THR A 346 -14.66 42.74 -3.25
N ASP A 347 -14.46 41.48 -2.86
CA ASP A 347 -13.94 41.08 -1.55
C ASP A 347 -12.44 40.73 -1.54
N GLY A 348 -11.82 40.60 -2.71
CA GLY A 348 -10.37 40.54 -2.88
C GLY A 348 -9.81 39.13 -2.67
N ASP A 349 -10.60 38.09 -2.88
CA ASP A 349 -10.24 36.69 -2.63
C ASP A 349 -9.56 36.02 -3.84
N GLY A 350 -9.52 36.72 -4.99
CA GLY A 350 -8.94 36.26 -6.24
C GLY A 350 -9.94 35.71 -7.26
N LEU A 351 -11.21 35.55 -6.90
CA LEU A 351 -12.33 35.19 -7.77
C LEU A 351 -13.09 36.47 -8.17
N SER A 352 -13.32 36.69 -9.46
CA SER A 352 -14.09 37.89 -9.87
C SER A 352 -15.58 37.74 -9.53
N ASP A 353 -16.29 38.83 -9.25
CA ASP A 353 -17.75 38.87 -8.99
C ASP A 353 -18.57 38.03 -9.98
N VAL A 354 -18.14 38.00 -11.25
CA VAL A 354 -18.82 37.21 -12.30
C VAL A 354 -18.57 35.71 -12.14
N ALA A 355 -17.35 35.31 -11.80
CA ALA A 355 -16.99 33.91 -11.54
C ALA A 355 -17.66 33.43 -10.25
N GLU A 356 -17.70 34.24 -9.20
CA GLU A 356 -18.42 33.95 -7.96
C GLU A 356 -19.91 33.69 -8.19
N ILE A 357 -20.58 34.50 -9.02
CA ILE A 357 -21.97 34.25 -9.43
C ILE A 357 -22.13 32.93 -10.21
N GLU A 358 -21.10 32.49 -10.95
CA GLU A 358 -21.11 31.23 -11.67
C GLU A 358 -20.90 30.02 -10.77
N GLU A 359 -20.01 30.14 -9.78
CA GLU A 359 -19.75 29.10 -8.77
C GLU A 359 -20.83 29.09 -7.66
N GLY A 360 -21.58 30.19 -7.50
CA GLY A 360 -22.69 30.34 -6.56
C GLY A 360 -22.32 30.99 -5.22
N THR A 361 -21.11 31.51 -5.10
CA THR A 361 -20.55 32.19 -3.92
C THR A 361 -21.03 33.64 -3.80
N ASP A 362 -20.78 34.30 -2.66
CA ASP A 362 -21.20 35.70 -2.41
C ASP A 362 -20.07 36.69 -2.72
N PRO A 363 -20.21 37.57 -3.75
CA PRO A 363 -19.21 38.59 -4.14
C PRO A 363 -18.82 39.64 -3.10
N ASN A 364 -19.24 39.50 -1.85
CA ASN A 364 -18.88 40.40 -0.76
C ASN A 364 -18.32 39.63 0.44
N ASN A 365 -18.09 38.33 0.29
CA ASN A 365 -17.65 37.45 1.35
C ASN A 365 -16.56 36.52 0.82
N PRO A 366 -15.28 36.75 1.20
CA PRO A 366 -14.16 36.03 0.60
C PRO A 366 -14.06 34.54 1.00
N ASP A 367 -15.00 34.02 1.78
CA ASP A 367 -15.09 32.65 2.31
C ASP A 367 -16.58 32.37 2.58
N THR A 368 -17.29 31.86 1.57
CA THR A 368 -18.75 31.81 1.54
C THR A 368 -19.33 30.80 2.53
N ASP A 369 -18.68 29.65 2.72
CA ASP A 369 -19.14 28.62 3.64
C ASP A 369 -18.54 28.71 5.05
N GLY A 370 -17.52 29.54 5.25
CA GLY A 370 -16.91 29.85 6.53
C GLY A 370 -16.01 28.73 7.04
N ASP A 371 -15.37 27.97 6.16
CA ASP A 371 -14.49 26.87 6.55
C ASP A 371 -13.08 27.34 6.96
N GLY A 372 -12.65 28.50 6.45
CA GLY A 372 -11.32 29.08 6.67
C GLY A 372 -10.45 29.15 5.41
N ILE A 373 -10.90 28.61 4.29
CA ILE A 373 -10.31 28.71 2.94
C ILE A 373 -11.13 29.76 2.15
N SER A 374 -10.49 30.53 1.26
CA SER A 374 -11.20 31.52 0.46
C SER A 374 -11.80 30.92 -0.82
N ASP A 375 -12.94 31.43 -1.29
CA ASP A 375 -13.65 30.88 -2.46
C ASP A 375 -12.73 30.83 -3.69
N GLY A 376 -11.92 31.87 -3.91
CA GLY A 376 -10.92 31.95 -4.95
C GLY A 376 -9.81 30.91 -4.83
N GLN A 377 -9.36 30.57 -3.63
CA GLN A 377 -8.35 29.53 -3.40
C GLN A 377 -8.96 28.14 -3.68
N GLU A 378 -10.16 27.90 -3.17
CA GLU A 378 -10.91 26.66 -3.38
C GLU A 378 -11.18 26.39 -4.86
N VAL A 379 -11.60 27.38 -5.63
CA VAL A 379 -11.94 27.24 -7.04
C VAL A 379 -10.70 27.20 -7.94
N ILE A 380 -9.75 28.12 -7.75
CA ILE A 380 -8.62 28.33 -8.68
C ILE A 380 -7.46 27.38 -8.39
N GLU A 381 -7.18 27.12 -7.11
CA GLU A 381 -6.01 26.35 -6.68
C GLU A 381 -6.34 24.91 -6.30
N LEU A 382 -7.45 24.68 -5.58
CA LEU A 382 -7.76 23.38 -4.98
C LEU A 382 -8.71 22.52 -5.83
N GLY A 383 -9.68 23.17 -6.48
CA GLY A 383 -10.81 22.55 -7.18
C GLY A 383 -11.81 21.87 -6.25
N ILE A 384 -12.11 22.47 -5.09
CA ILE A 384 -12.99 21.96 -3.99
C ILE A 384 -14.07 22.99 -3.62
N ASN A 385 -15.19 22.53 -3.06
CA ASN A 385 -16.52 23.12 -2.71
C ASN A 385 -16.67 24.43 -1.91
N PRO A 386 -16.62 25.68 -2.43
CA PRO A 386 -16.72 26.91 -1.63
C PRO A 386 -18.11 27.20 -1.05
N LEU A 387 -19.03 26.26 -1.20
CA LEU A 387 -20.37 26.30 -0.60
C LEU A 387 -20.56 25.18 0.43
N SER A 388 -19.52 24.43 0.76
CA SER A 388 -19.55 23.28 1.65
C SER A 388 -18.23 23.15 2.41
N GLN A 389 -18.28 23.36 3.72
CA GLN A 389 -17.11 23.20 4.61
C GLN A 389 -16.49 21.79 4.61
N ASP A 390 -17.16 20.83 3.98
CA ASP A 390 -16.77 19.43 3.77
C ASP A 390 -17.19 19.11 2.33
N SER A 391 -16.25 19.25 1.42
CA SER A 391 -16.46 19.23 -0.02
C SER A 391 -16.83 17.86 -0.57
N ASP A 392 -16.31 16.82 0.07
CA ASP A 392 -16.47 15.44 -0.38
C ASP A 392 -17.44 14.63 0.48
N GLY A 393 -17.83 15.16 1.63
CA GLY A 393 -18.88 14.66 2.50
C GLY A 393 -18.45 13.49 3.38
N ASP A 394 -17.15 13.37 3.69
CA ASP A 394 -16.65 12.31 4.56
C ASP A 394 -16.70 12.65 6.05
N GLY A 395 -16.97 13.90 6.40
CA GLY A 395 -17.08 14.40 7.77
C GLY A 395 -15.85 15.13 8.30
N LEU A 396 -14.79 15.26 7.50
CA LEU A 396 -13.66 16.17 7.75
C LEU A 396 -13.93 17.52 7.08
N ARG A 397 -13.37 18.60 7.64
CA ARG A 397 -13.47 19.93 7.01
C ARG A 397 -12.31 20.15 6.07
N ASP A 398 -12.54 20.84 4.96
CA ASP A 398 -11.52 21.02 3.94
C ASP A 398 -10.26 21.74 4.49
N ASP A 399 -10.45 22.68 5.41
CA ASP A 399 -9.36 23.41 6.08
C ASP A 399 -8.46 22.49 6.91
N TYR A 400 -9.06 21.51 7.59
CA TYR A 400 -8.33 20.48 8.34
C TYR A 400 -7.55 19.58 7.39
N GLU A 401 -8.20 19.07 6.34
CA GLU A 401 -7.58 18.14 5.39
C GLU A 401 -6.44 18.78 4.62
N LEU A 402 -6.58 20.06 4.24
CA LEU A 402 -5.52 20.80 3.57
C LEU A 402 -4.26 20.96 4.44
N VAL A 403 -4.44 21.20 5.74
CA VAL A 403 -3.31 21.28 6.70
C VAL A 403 -2.67 19.91 6.91
N HIS A 404 -3.46 18.84 6.77
CA HIS A 404 -3.03 17.47 7.01
C HIS A 404 -2.81 16.63 5.71
N GLU A 405 -2.72 17.30 4.56
CA GLU A 405 -2.51 16.67 3.24
C GLU A 405 -1.17 15.90 3.21
N GLU A 406 -0.12 16.44 3.83
CA GLU A 406 1.22 15.86 3.81
C GLU A 406 1.44 14.76 4.87
N ASP A 407 0.87 14.91 6.07
CA ASP A 407 1.10 13.99 7.19
C ASP A 407 0.05 12.88 7.26
N GLN A 408 -1.24 13.16 7.01
CA GLN A 408 -2.32 12.18 7.05
C GLN A 408 -2.76 11.68 5.67
N GLY A 409 -2.38 12.40 4.61
CA GLY A 409 -2.67 12.02 3.23
C GLY A 409 -4.11 12.31 2.81
N LEU A 410 -4.78 13.21 3.52
CA LEU A 410 -6.16 13.63 3.28
C LEU A 410 -6.27 14.47 2.00
N ASP A 411 -7.42 14.43 1.32
CA ASP A 411 -7.70 15.21 0.11
C ASP A 411 -9.13 15.78 0.15
N PRO A 412 -9.31 17.09 0.37
CA PRO A 412 -10.64 17.69 0.54
C PRO A 412 -11.55 17.58 -0.70
N GLY A 413 -11.02 17.13 -1.83
CA GLY A 413 -11.84 16.87 -3.01
C GLY A 413 -12.45 15.47 -3.03
N ARG A 414 -12.20 14.60 -2.05
CA ARG A 414 -12.49 13.16 -2.13
C ARG A 414 -12.66 12.47 -0.78
N PRO A 415 -13.71 11.64 -0.64
CA PRO A 415 -13.96 10.99 0.64
C PRO A 415 -12.78 10.11 1.05
N ASP A 416 -12.19 10.44 2.18
CA ASP A 416 -11.11 9.68 2.76
C ASP A 416 -11.67 8.47 3.52
N GLU A 417 -10.96 7.35 3.39
CA GLU A 417 -11.32 6.16 4.13
C GLU A 417 -10.88 6.37 5.58
N GLN A 418 -11.83 6.79 6.42
CA GLN A 418 -11.64 6.89 7.88
C GLN A 418 -11.53 5.48 8.47
N VAL A 419 -10.33 4.93 8.37
CA VAL A 419 -9.93 3.69 9.02
C VAL A 419 -9.34 4.06 10.36
N SER A 420 -9.82 3.46 11.44
CA SER A 420 -9.18 3.65 12.74
C SER A 420 -7.70 3.23 12.64
N LYS A 421 -6.81 3.92 13.36
CA LYS A 421 -5.38 3.58 13.41
C LYS A 421 -5.17 2.09 13.66
N TRP A 422 -6.05 1.50 14.46
CA TRP A 422 -6.04 0.09 14.82
C TRP A 422 -6.58 -0.85 13.76
N ASP A 423 -7.62 -0.48 13.02
CA ASP A 423 -8.03 -1.28 11.88
C ASP A 423 -6.92 -1.32 10.83
N TYR A 424 -6.18 -0.21 10.66
CA TYR A 424 -4.98 -0.19 9.82
C TYR A 424 -3.88 -1.09 10.38
N VAL A 425 -3.49 -0.94 11.65
CA VAL A 425 -2.46 -1.78 12.29
C VAL A 425 -2.84 -3.25 12.23
N LYS A 426 -4.07 -3.59 12.60
CA LYS A 426 -4.63 -4.93 12.53
C LYS A 426 -4.54 -5.51 11.12
N ASP A 427 -5.00 -4.78 10.10
CA ASP A 427 -4.95 -5.26 8.73
C ASP A 427 -3.51 -5.37 8.24
N PHE A 428 -2.63 -4.44 8.61
CA PHE A 428 -1.20 -4.50 8.33
C PHE A 428 -0.55 -5.74 8.95
N LEU A 429 -0.76 -5.98 10.25
CA LEU A 429 -0.27 -7.16 10.96
C LEU A 429 -0.85 -8.43 10.33
N LEU A 430 -2.13 -8.43 9.97
CA LEU A 430 -2.75 -9.56 9.27
C LEU A 430 -2.11 -9.78 7.90
N GLY A 431 -1.76 -8.73 7.17
CA GLY A 431 -0.98 -8.82 5.93
C GLY A 431 0.41 -9.40 6.17
N LEU A 432 1.08 -8.92 7.21
CA LEU A 432 2.44 -9.31 7.57
C LEU A 432 2.54 -10.76 8.07
N PHE A 433 1.56 -11.18 8.86
CA PHE A 433 1.56 -12.44 9.60
C PHE A 433 0.59 -13.50 9.05
N ALA A 434 -0.42 -13.16 8.27
CA ALA A 434 -1.25 -14.15 7.59
C ALA A 434 -1.03 -14.13 6.08
N GLY A 435 -0.57 -13.00 5.53
CA GLY A 435 -0.44 -12.82 4.09
C GLY A 435 -1.68 -13.33 3.37
N ASP A 436 -1.46 -14.11 2.31
CA ASP A 436 -2.52 -14.67 1.47
C ASP A 436 -3.56 -15.59 2.17
N PHE A 437 -3.38 -15.97 3.44
CA PHE A 437 -4.34 -16.78 4.19
C PHE A 437 -5.55 -15.98 4.69
N ALA A 438 -5.33 -14.74 5.11
CA ALA A 438 -6.39 -13.87 5.64
C ALA A 438 -6.45 -12.56 4.85
N GLN A 439 -6.71 -12.68 3.55
CA GLN A 439 -6.76 -11.52 2.65
C GLN A 439 -7.88 -10.55 3.05
N ARG A 440 -7.52 -9.29 3.28
CA ARG A 440 -8.47 -8.19 3.53
C ARG A 440 -8.53 -7.23 2.36
N ASP A 441 -9.65 -6.55 2.24
CA ASP A 441 -9.86 -5.47 1.29
C ASP A 441 -9.28 -4.17 1.89
N SER A 442 -7.96 -4.11 2.05
CA SER A 442 -7.28 -3.04 2.81
C SER A 442 -5.88 -2.78 2.28
N MET A 443 -5.53 -1.50 2.15
CA MET A 443 -4.19 -1.08 1.74
C MET A 443 -3.14 -1.39 2.81
N ALA A 444 -3.53 -1.34 4.08
CA ALA A 444 -2.67 -1.72 5.21
C ALA A 444 -2.29 -3.20 5.12
N TRP A 445 -3.27 -4.07 4.87
CA TRP A 445 -3.03 -5.50 4.64
C TRP A 445 -2.10 -5.75 3.45
N LEU A 446 -2.28 -5.02 2.35
CA LEU A 446 -1.38 -5.15 1.21
C LEU A 446 0.06 -4.78 1.59
N ALA A 447 0.23 -3.65 2.30
CA ALA A 447 1.54 -3.21 2.76
C ALA A 447 2.20 -4.26 3.68
N GLY A 448 1.47 -4.82 4.64
CA GLY A 448 1.94 -5.91 5.49
C GLY A 448 2.33 -7.16 4.70
N ASN A 449 1.48 -7.58 3.75
CA ASN A 449 1.75 -8.75 2.91
C ASN A 449 2.95 -8.55 1.97
N LEU A 450 3.26 -7.31 1.59
CA LEU A 450 4.49 -7.00 0.88
C LEU A 450 5.73 -7.09 1.80
N CYS A 451 5.57 -6.81 3.10
CA CYS A 451 6.63 -6.90 4.11
C CYS A 451 6.88 -8.33 4.64
N SER A 452 5.91 -9.25 4.49
CA SER A 452 5.94 -10.59 5.10
C SER A 452 7.08 -11.51 4.65
N GLY A 453 7.76 -11.18 3.53
CA GLY A 453 8.90 -11.96 3.02
C GLY A 453 10.24 -11.72 3.72
N GLY A 454 10.38 -10.63 4.49
CA GLY A 454 11.66 -10.21 5.06
C GLY A 454 11.86 -10.47 6.56
N LEU A 455 10.78 -10.85 7.27
CA LEU A 455 10.75 -10.94 8.74
C LEU A 455 10.57 -12.40 9.19
N SER A 456 11.67 -13.06 9.54
CA SER A 456 11.64 -14.37 10.19
C SER A 456 11.22 -14.21 11.65
N LEU A 457 9.93 -14.19 11.92
CA LEU A 457 9.37 -14.11 13.28
C LEU A 457 8.99 -15.53 13.74
N ILE A 458 9.91 -16.10 14.51
CA ILE A 458 9.83 -17.43 15.13
C ILE A 458 9.71 -17.18 16.64
N PRO A 459 8.50 -17.17 17.21
CA PRO A 459 8.27 -16.81 18.60
C PRO A 459 8.52 -18.02 19.47
N VAL A 460 9.49 -17.92 20.39
CA VAL A 460 9.62 -18.69 21.66
C VAL A 460 11.03 -18.54 22.25
N VAL A 461 12.05 -18.13 21.46
CA VAL A 461 13.41 -17.89 21.99
C VAL A 461 13.81 -16.43 21.80
N GLY A 462 13.54 -15.58 22.82
CA GLY A 462 14.23 -14.33 23.25
C GLY A 462 15.06 -13.43 22.31
N TRP A 463 14.99 -13.57 20.98
CA TRP A 463 15.78 -12.84 19.98
C TRP A 463 14.93 -11.90 19.12
N ILE A 464 13.68 -11.72 19.54
CA ILE A 464 12.64 -10.89 18.91
C ILE A 464 12.97 -9.38 18.90
N LEU A 465 13.97 -8.94 19.68
CA LEU A 465 14.25 -7.51 19.87
C LEU A 465 14.82 -6.76 18.64
N GLY A 466 15.17 -7.44 17.54
CA GLY A 466 15.62 -6.78 16.31
C GLY A 466 14.46 -6.36 15.41
N GLY A 467 13.68 -7.34 14.93
CA GLY A 467 12.58 -7.08 13.99
C GLY A 467 11.31 -6.50 14.64
N ILE A 468 11.05 -6.80 15.93
CA ILE A 468 9.86 -6.26 16.62
C ILE A 468 10.12 -4.88 17.22
N ALA A 469 11.36 -4.51 17.56
CA ALA A 469 11.66 -3.12 17.93
C ALA A 469 11.44 -2.17 16.74
N ASP A 470 11.81 -2.58 15.52
CA ASP A 470 11.52 -1.82 14.29
C ASP A 470 10.02 -1.77 13.99
N ILE A 471 9.26 -2.84 14.27
CA ILE A 471 7.79 -2.85 14.16
C ILE A 471 7.16 -1.94 15.21
N ARG A 472 7.62 -1.97 16.47
CA ARG A 472 7.14 -1.11 17.56
C ARG A 472 7.42 0.37 17.29
N ASP A 473 8.64 0.69 16.85
CA ASP A 473 9.00 2.06 16.48
C ASP A 473 8.25 2.48 15.18
N THR A 474 7.89 1.53 14.31
CA THR A 474 7.00 1.80 13.17
C THR A 474 5.55 2.01 13.59
N ILE A 475 4.99 1.17 14.47
CA ILE A 475 3.64 1.31 15.01
C ILE A 475 3.53 2.65 15.74
N ALA A 476 4.56 3.06 16.49
CA ALA A 476 4.65 4.40 17.08
C ALA A 476 4.67 5.53 16.03
N ASN A 477 5.37 5.37 14.91
CA ASN A 477 5.31 6.34 13.80
C ASN A 477 3.97 6.28 13.02
N LEU A 478 3.33 5.11 12.97
CA LEU A 478 2.01 4.86 12.39
C LEU A 478 0.95 5.63 13.20
N ILE A 479 1.06 5.61 14.53
CA ILE A 479 0.20 6.34 15.48
C ILE A 479 0.28 7.88 15.28
N HIS A 480 1.34 8.39 14.66
CA HIS A 480 1.56 9.82 14.38
C HIS A 480 1.02 10.31 13.01
N GLY A 481 0.25 9.49 12.28
CA GLY A 481 -0.56 9.95 11.14
C GLY A 481 -0.03 9.62 9.74
N ASP A 482 1.23 9.20 9.58
CA ASP A 482 1.81 8.94 8.24
C ASP A 482 1.65 7.48 7.80
N TRP A 483 0.43 7.12 7.41
CA TRP A 483 -0.02 5.76 7.13
C TRP A 483 0.72 5.08 5.97
N VAL A 484 1.05 5.86 4.93
CA VAL A 484 1.75 5.35 3.74
C VAL A 484 3.25 5.28 4.01
N SER A 485 3.86 6.30 4.62
CA SER A 485 5.30 6.26 4.85
C SER A 485 5.71 5.32 5.98
N ALA A 486 4.85 5.04 6.95
CA ALA A 486 5.14 4.08 8.02
C ALA A 486 5.22 2.63 7.49
N GLY A 487 4.28 2.21 6.63
CA GLY A 487 4.36 0.93 5.91
C GLY A 487 5.57 0.85 4.97
N LEU A 488 5.95 1.96 4.32
CA LEU A 488 7.12 2.05 3.44
C LEU A 488 8.46 2.15 4.22
N SER A 489 8.43 2.59 5.47
CA SER A 489 9.58 2.66 6.38
C SER A 489 10.02 1.25 6.80
N ILE A 490 9.08 0.34 7.09
CA ILE A 490 9.36 -1.10 7.33
C ILE A 490 10.05 -1.72 6.10
N MET A 491 9.55 -1.45 4.90
CA MET A 491 10.20 -1.94 3.66
C MET A 491 11.63 -1.38 3.47
N GLY A 492 11.97 -0.28 4.15
CA GLY A 492 13.32 0.28 4.19
C GLY A 492 14.34 -0.51 5.00
N VAL A 493 13.88 -1.41 5.87
CA VAL A 493 14.69 -2.30 6.72
C VAL A 493 14.93 -3.66 6.06
N VAL A 494 14.12 -4.02 5.06
CA VAL A 494 14.25 -5.28 4.31
C VAL A 494 15.57 -5.29 3.52
N PRO A 495 16.49 -6.24 3.77
CA PRO A 495 17.75 -6.31 3.05
C PRO A 495 17.52 -6.50 1.54
N TYR A 496 17.94 -5.49 0.79
CA TYR A 496 17.93 -5.31 -0.66
C TYR A 496 18.03 -6.59 -1.54
N VAL A 497 17.23 -6.57 -2.63
CA VAL A 497 17.30 -7.29 -3.92
C VAL A 497 16.56 -8.64 -4.08
N GLY A 498 16.27 -9.40 -3.03
CA GLY A 498 15.58 -10.70 -3.17
C GLY A 498 14.10 -10.62 -3.53
N ASP A 499 13.37 -9.68 -2.91
CA ASP A 499 11.90 -9.69 -2.87
C ASP A 499 11.20 -8.65 -3.74
N ALA A 500 11.94 -7.72 -4.35
CA ALA A 500 11.38 -6.71 -5.26
C ALA A 500 10.65 -7.34 -6.47
N ILE A 501 10.99 -8.59 -6.82
CA ILE A 501 10.35 -9.35 -7.91
C ILE A 501 8.95 -9.87 -7.51
N SER A 502 8.69 -10.07 -6.22
CA SER A 502 7.38 -10.55 -5.73
C SER A 502 6.33 -9.43 -5.59
N ILE A 503 6.80 -8.17 -5.47
CA ILE A 503 5.95 -6.99 -5.31
C ILE A 503 4.95 -6.82 -6.47
N PRO A 504 5.37 -6.85 -7.76
CA PRO A 504 4.42 -6.75 -8.88
C PRO A 504 3.35 -7.83 -8.83
N GLY A 505 3.73 -9.08 -8.53
CA GLY A 505 2.80 -10.20 -8.48
C GLY A 505 1.77 -10.07 -7.35
N LYS A 506 2.21 -9.73 -6.14
CA LYS A 506 1.32 -9.54 -4.98
C LYS A 506 0.40 -8.32 -5.15
N ALA A 507 0.94 -7.18 -5.58
CA ALA A 507 0.17 -5.97 -5.85
C ALA A 507 -0.86 -6.18 -6.96
N ALA A 508 -0.48 -6.83 -8.06
CA ALA A 508 -1.40 -7.16 -9.15
C ALA A 508 -2.49 -8.14 -8.70
N LYS A 509 -2.14 -9.20 -7.98
CA LYS A 509 -3.12 -10.17 -7.45
C LYS A 509 -4.14 -9.47 -6.56
N PHE A 510 -3.71 -8.54 -5.70
CA PHE A 510 -4.59 -7.75 -4.86
C PHE A 510 -5.47 -6.80 -5.69
N ALA A 511 -4.88 -6.00 -6.59
CA ALA A 511 -5.62 -5.04 -7.41
C ALA A 511 -6.65 -5.70 -8.35
N LEU A 512 -6.34 -6.88 -8.88
CA LEU A 512 -7.27 -7.64 -9.71
C LEU A 512 -8.40 -8.28 -8.90
N LYS A 513 -8.19 -8.56 -7.61
CA LYS A 513 -9.23 -9.05 -6.69
C LYS A 513 -10.12 -7.91 -6.19
N PHE A 514 -9.51 -6.80 -5.78
CA PHE A 514 -10.18 -5.61 -5.25
C PHE A 514 -10.09 -4.47 -6.28
N THR A 515 -10.85 -4.59 -7.37
CA THR A 515 -10.72 -3.71 -8.54
C THR A 515 -10.99 -2.24 -8.25
N HIS A 516 -11.77 -1.93 -7.21
CA HIS A 516 -12.00 -0.55 -6.77
C HIS A 516 -10.74 0.08 -6.14
N ARG A 517 -9.80 -0.73 -5.63
CA ARG A 517 -8.51 -0.29 -5.08
C ARG A 517 -7.39 -0.19 -6.10
N ILE A 518 -7.64 -0.40 -7.39
CA ILE A 518 -6.60 -0.31 -8.46
C ILE A 518 -5.83 1.01 -8.37
N ARG A 519 -6.52 2.15 -8.20
CA ARG A 519 -5.88 3.47 -8.09
C ARG A 519 -4.98 3.56 -6.86
N ALA A 520 -5.49 3.16 -5.70
CA ALA A 520 -4.73 3.15 -4.44
C ALA A 520 -3.48 2.26 -4.52
N VAL A 521 -3.58 1.10 -5.18
CA VAL A 521 -2.44 0.20 -5.39
C VAL A 521 -1.40 0.82 -6.33
N LEU A 522 -1.82 1.47 -7.42
CA LEU A 522 -0.91 2.15 -8.34
C LEU A 522 -0.21 3.35 -7.65
N LYS A 523 -0.93 4.11 -6.80
CA LYS A 523 -0.37 5.16 -5.95
C LYS A 523 0.67 4.60 -4.99
N PHE A 524 0.33 3.53 -4.27
CA PHE A 524 1.23 2.86 -3.34
C PHE A 524 2.53 2.40 -4.01
N VAL A 525 2.43 1.72 -5.15
CA VAL A 525 3.60 1.24 -5.90
C VAL A 525 4.43 2.39 -6.47
N SER A 526 3.79 3.49 -6.90
CA SER A 526 4.49 4.61 -7.57
C SER A 526 5.18 5.56 -6.60
N LYS A 527 4.57 5.89 -5.45
CA LYS A 527 5.13 6.80 -4.43
C LYS A 527 6.42 6.27 -3.80
N TYR A 528 6.64 4.95 -3.80
CA TYR A 528 7.83 4.39 -3.17
C TYR A 528 9.07 4.47 -4.04
N ASP A 529 10.00 5.36 -3.69
CA ASP A 529 11.21 5.60 -4.46
C ASP A 529 12.26 4.48 -4.37
N LYS A 530 12.13 3.53 -3.42
CA LYS A 530 13.05 2.38 -3.34
C LYS A 530 12.66 1.21 -4.27
N ILE A 531 11.45 1.18 -4.82
CA ILE A 531 11.12 0.26 -5.92
C ILE A 531 11.71 0.85 -7.22
N PRO A 532 12.58 0.10 -7.94
CA PRO A 532 13.10 0.57 -9.23
C PRO A 532 11.97 0.78 -10.24
N ASP A 533 12.08 1.78 -11.12
CA ASP A 533 11.04 2.09 -12.12
C ASP A 533 10.67 0.88 -12.99
N SER A 534 11.65 0.07 -13.39
CA SER A 534 11.41 -1.20 -14.11
C SER A 534 10.47 -2.19 -13.39
N VAL A 535 10.44 -2.17 -12.05
CA VAL A 535 9.53 -3.00 -11.25
C VAL A 535 8.15 -2.35 -11.16
N LYS A 536 8.09 -1.01 -11.09
CA LYS A 536 6.82 -0.25 -11.18
C LYS A 536 6.14 -0.51 -12.51
N GLU A 537 6.89 -0.45 -13.61
CA GLU A 537 6.40 -0.73 -14.97
C GLU A 537 5.74 -2.12 -15.06
N VAL A 538 6.42 -3.16 -14.57
CA VAL A 538 5.86 -4.53 -14.54
C VAL A 538 4.59 -4.61 -13.68
N ALA A 539 4.57 -3.97 -12.51
CA ALA A 539 3.37 -3.93 -11.67
C ALA A 539 2.21 -3.25 -12.41
N PHE A 540 2.47 -2.14 -13.08
CA PHE A 540 1.49 -1.37 -13.82
C PHE A 540 0.94 -2.16 -15.02
N GLN A 541 1.79 -2.87 -15.78
CA GLN A 541 1.37 -3.77 -16.85
C GLN A 541 0.41 -4.85 -16.34
N LEU A 542 0.71 -5.44 -15.18
CA LEU A 542 -0.13 -6.49 -14.59
C LEU A 542 -1.46 -5.95 -14.00
N ILE A 543 -1.45 -4.73 -13.46
CA ILE A 543 -2.63 -4.10 -12.84
C ILE A 543 -3.58 -3.49 -13.89
N LEU A 544 -3.03 -2.73 -14.84
CA LEU A 544 -3.80 -2.00 -15.85
C LEU A 544 -4.09 -2.85 -17.10
N LEU A 545 -3.37 -3.95 -17.30
CA LEU A 545 -3.55 -4.85 -18.44
C LEU A 545 -3.59 -4.07 -19.77
N GLY A 546 -4.58 -4.31 -20.64
CA GLY A 546 -4.68 -3.66 -21.95
C GLY A 546 -4.78 -2.13 -21.91
N THR A 547 -5.18 -1.54 -20.78
CA THR A 547 -5.17 -0.07 -20.58
C THR A 547 -3.75 0.48 -20.62
N TYR A 548 -2.79 -0.25 -20.04
CA TYR A 548 -1.37 0.15 -20.07
C TYR A 548 -0.89 0.24 -21.51
N ASP A 549 -1.07 -0.84 -22.29
CA ASP A 549 -0.62 -0.92 -23.69
C ASP A 549 -1.25 0.17 -24.57
N PHE A 550 -2.50 0.56 -24.30
CA PHE A 550 -3.15 1.63 -25.04
C PHE A 550 -2.55 3.01 -24.69
N LEU A 551 -2.37 3.30 -23.41
CA LEU A 551 -1.89 4.60 -22.93
C LEU A 551 -0.40 4.80 -23.24
N THR A 552 0.39 3.75 -23.23
CA THR A 552 1.80 3.80 -23.62
C THR A 552 2.02 3.48 -25.10
N GLY A 553 0.99 3.03 -25.83
CA GLY A 553 1.06 2.75 -27.26
C GLY A 553 1.08 4.00 -28.14
N ASP A 554 1.42 3.81 -29.42
CA ASP A 554 1.46 4.88 -30.42
C ASP A 554 0.07 5.49 -30.68
N ASP A 555 0.03 6.81 -30.94
CA ASP A 555 -1.18 7.60 -31.18
C ASP A 555 -1.94 7.23 -32.49
N GLY A 556 -1.36 6.37 -33.32
CA GLY A 556 -2.06 5.69 -34.42
C GLY A 556 -2.35 6.55 -35.65
N GLN A 557 -1.70 7.70 -35.83
CA GLN A 557 -1.79 8.45 -37.10
C GLN A 557 -1.17 7.62 -38.24
N PRO A 558 -1.94 7.19 -39.27
CA PRO A 558 -1.40 6.34 -40.33
C PRO A 558 -0.39 7.11 -41.19
N GLY A 559 0.86 6.64 -41.24
CA GLY A 559 1.82 7.04 -42.28
C GLY A 559 3.06 7.82 -41.84
N VAL A 560 3.31 8.02 -40.55
CA VAL A 560 4.58 8.62 -40.07
C VAL A 560 5.20 7.76 -38.97
N MET A 561 6.33 7.12 -39.26
CA MET A 561 7.14 6.46 -38.23
C MET A 561 7.89 7.53 -37.44
N HIS A 562 7.57 7.70 -36.16
CA HIS A 562 8.34 8.54 -35.25
C HIS A 562 8.74 7.74 -33.99
N PRO A 563 10.03 7.70 -33.63
CA PRO A 563 10.53 6.88 -32.53
C PRO A 563 10.22 7.41 -31.11
N ASN A 564 9.23 8.30 -30.92
CA ASN A 564 8.95 9.00 -29.65
C ASN A 564 7.46 9.40 -29.43
N ILE A 565 6.47 8.78 -30.07
CA ILE A 565 5.05 9.23 -30.00
C ILE A 565 4.13 8.24 -29.27
N HIS A 566 4.46 7.95 -28.01
CA HIS A 566 3.50 7.34 -27.08
C HIS A 566 2.42 8.36 -26.68
N ARG A 567 1.17 7.94 -26.39
CA ARG A 567 0.17 8.88 -25.80
C ARG A 567 0.67 9.42 -24.46
N LEU A 568 1.20 8.53 -23.61
CA LEU A 568 1.91 8.83 -22.36
C LEU A 568 3.25 8.07 -22.34
N SER A 569 4.32 8.66 -21.81
CA SER A 569 5.52 7.89 -21.47
C SER A 569 5.31 7.08 -20.19
N ASP A 570 6.11 6.03 -19.97
CA ASP A 570 6.09 5.27 -18.71
C ASP A 570 6.32 6.17 -17.49
N ALA A 571 7.28 7.11 -17.60
CA ALA A 571 7.53 8.11 -16.58
C ALA A 571 6.33 9.02 -16.33
N ALA A 572 5.57 9.38 -17.38
CA ALA A 572 4.36 10.18 -17.23
C ALA A 572 3.27 9.41 -16.52
N LEU A 573 3.11 8.14 -16.86
CA LEU A 573 2.12 7.26 -16.27
C LEU A 573 2.44 6.98 -14.79
N ILE A 574 3.71 6.75 -14.45
CA ILE A 574 4.18 6.63 -13.05
C ILE A 574 3.95 7.93 -12.29
N ARG A 575 4.29 9.10 -12.89
CA ARG A 575 4.07 10.39 -12.23
C ARG A 575 2.58 10.65 -11.99
N LEU A 576 1.73 10.42 -12.98
CA LEU A 576 0.28 10.58 -12.84
C LEU A 576 -0.32 9.65 -11.80
N ALA A 577 0.26 8.45 -11.63
CA ALA A 577 -0.17 7.50 -10.61
C ALA A 577 0.30 7.86 -9.20
N LYS A 578 1.32 8.74 -9.04
CA LYS A 578 1.67 9.29 -7.71
C LYS A 578 0.58 10.22 -7.20
N GLY A 579 -0.22 10.79 -8.11
CA GLY A 579 -1.42 11.53 -7.82
C GLY A 579 -2.65 10.63 -7.78
N ASP A 580 -3.71 11.16 -7.19
CA ASP A 580 -4.88 10.36 -6.87
C ASP A 580 -5.98 10.54 -7.91
N ARG A 581 -5.97 11.69 -8.60
CA ARG A 581 -7.15 12.14 -9.34
C ARG A 581 -7.33 11.46 -10.70
N THR A 582 -6.27 10.91 -11.29
CA THR A 582 -6.32 10.24 -12.61
C THR A 582 -6.94 8.84 -12.54
N ASP A 583 -8.03 8.63 -13.27
CA ASP A 583 -8.52 7.28 -13.58
C ASP A 583 -8.03 6.86 -14.97
N PHE A 584 -7.07 5.93 -15.03
CA PHE A 584 -6.46 5.48 -16.28
C PHE A 584 -7.43 4.75 -17.23
N LYS A 585 -8.46 4.07 -16.70
CA LYS A 585 -9.47 3.42 -17.53
C LYS A 585 -10.42 4.45 -18.14
N ARG A 586 -10.81 5.45 -17.34
CA ARG A 586 -11.59 6.59 -17.85
C ARG A 586 -10.80 7.40 -18.88
N LEU A 587 -9.51 7.60 -18.63
CA LEU A 587 -8.60 8.29 -19.55
C LEU A 587 -8.50 7.54 -20.90
N GLU A 588 -8.33 6.23 -20.86
CA GLU A 588 -8.38 5.38 -22.05
C GLU A 588 -9.72 5.50 -22.79
N ALA A 589 -10.85 5.43 -22.06
CA ALA A 589 -12.17 5.54 -22.64
C ALA A 589 -12.38 6.89 -23.32
N ALA A 590 -11.99 7.99 -22.66
CA ALA A 590 -12.07 9.34 -23.19
C ALA A 590 -11.22 9.51 -24.46
N MET A 591 -9.98 8.98 -24.46
CA MET A 591 -9.09 9.06 -25.63
C MET A 591 -9.55 8.20 -26.82
N LYS A 592 -10.39 7.19 -26.59
CA LYS A 592 -11.00 6.34 -27.63
C LYS A 592 -12.30 6.92 -28.20
N ASP A 593 -12.88 7.92 -27.56
CA ASP A 593 -14.14 8.51 -27.99
C ASP A 593 -14.00 9.24 -29.33
N ALA A 594 -15.06 9.26 -30.13
CA ALA A 594 -15.05 9.90 -31.45
C ALA A 594 -14.94 11.43 -31.39
N ASN A 595 -15.31 12.04 -30.26
CA ASN A 595 -15.18 13.48 -30.04
C ASN A 595 -13.77 13.90 -29.58
N HIS A 596 -12.91 12.93 -29.23
CA HIS A 596 -11.54 13.21 -28.82
C HIS A 596 -10.62 13.45 -30.02
N ALA A 597 -9.97 14.61 -30.06
CA ALA A 597 -8.92 14.93 -31.02
C ALA A 597 -7.52 14.74 -30.41
N PRO A 598 -6.54 14.21 -31.15
CA PRO A 598 -5.16 14.04 -30.67
C PRO A 598 -4.52 15.38 -30.26
N GLY A 599 -3.85 15.40 -29.10
CA GLY A 599 -3.19 16.58 -28.56
C GLY A 599 -1.67 16.56 -28.70
N ALA A 600 -1.06 17.74 -28.75
CA ALA A 600 0.39 17.89 -28.58
C ALA A 600 0.81 17.49 -27.16
N ARG A 601 2.08 17.10 -26.99
CA ARG A 601 2.67 16.89 -25.66
C ARG A 601 3.01 18.22 -24.99
N VAL A 602 2.68 18.34 -23.71
CA VAL A 602 2.71 19.61 -22.96
C VAL A 602 3.38 19.42 -21.59
N PRO A 603 3.94 20.48 -20.97
CA PRO A 603 4.41 20.40 -19.59
C PRO A 603 3.24 20.27 -18.61
N PHE A 604 3.55 19.89 -17.38
CA PHE A 604 2.60 19.99 -16.27
C PHE A 604 2.33 21.46 -15.96
N MET A 605 1.05 21.80 -15.79
CA MET A 605 0.55 23.14 -15.46
C MET A 605 0.38 23.29 -13.95
N ASN A 606 0.73 24.44 -13.41
CA ASN A 606 0.63 24.68 -11.97
C ASN A 606 -0.78 25.05 -11.51
N ASN A 607 -1.60 25.64 -12.39
CA ASN A 607 -2.99 26.05 -12.15
C ASN A 607 -3.70 26.29 -13.50
N GLY A 608 -5.01 26.61 -13.47
CA GLY A 608 -5.82 26.88 -14.66
C GLY A 608 -5.23 27.99 -15.55
N LYS A 609 -4.84 29.11 -14.94
CA LYS A 609 -4.24 30.25 -15.65
C LYS A 609 -2.99 29.89 -16.46
N ALA A 610 -2.14 29.02 -15.91
CA ALA A 610 -0.96 28.52 -16.64
C ALA A 610 -1.36 27.67 -17.86
N GLY A 611 -2.46 26.91 -17.77
CA GLY A 611 -3.03 26.19 -18.89
C GLY A 611 -3.55 27.12 -19.98
N GLU A 612 -4.32 28.15 -19.61
CA GLU A 612 -4.83 29.17 -20.54
C GLU A 612 -3.70 29.90 -21.25
N ASP A 613 -2.69 30.35 -20.49
CA ASP A 613 -1.52 31.01 -21.03
C ASP A 613 -0.75 30.10 -21.99
N TYR A 614 -0.70 28.80 -21.71
CA TYR A 614 -0.03 27.85 -22.59
C TYR A 614 -0.82 27.62 -23.89
N LEU A 615 -2.14 27.50 -23.80
CA LEU A 615 -3.02 27.39 -24.96
C LEU A 615 -2.83 28.63 -25.86
N GLU A 616 -2.98 29.83 -25.32
CA GLU A 616 -2.89 31.08 -26.07
C GLU A 616 -1.48 31.30 -26.65
N ASN A 617 -0.45 31.26 -25.80
CA ASN A 617 0.88 31.71 -26.19
C ASN A 617 1.69 30.63 -26.92
N THR A 618 1.29 29.36 -26.86
CA THR A 618 2.05 28.25 -27.44
C THR A 618 1.25 27.47 -28.48
N LEU A 619 0.08 26.94 -28.13
CA LEU A 619 -0.67 26.07 -29.03
C LEU A 619 -1.40 26.87 -30.13
N LEU A 620 -1.95 28.02 -29.77
CA LEU A 620 -2.65 28.95 -30.68
C LEU A 620 -1.77 30.15 -31.05
N ALA A 621 -0.46 30.06 -30.86
CA ALA A 621 0.46 31.15 -31.12
C ALA A 621 0.34 31.65 -32.57
N GLY A 622 -0.10 32.91 -32.73
CA GLY A 622 -0.28 33.55 -34.03
C GLY A 622 -1.66 33.35 -34.67
N HIS A 623 -2.58 32.65 -34.01
CA HIS A 623 -3.98 32.58 -34.40
C HIS A 623 -4.73 33.84 -33.88
N PRO A 624 -5.47 34.57 -34.73
CA PRO A 624 -6.24 35.72 -34.29
C PRO A 624 -7.42 35.27 -33.42
N GLY A 625 -7.61 35.90 -32.27
CA GLY A 625 -8.68 35.55 -31.34
C GLY A 625 -8.92 36.60 -30.26
N THR A 626 -9.80 36.28 -29.32
CA THR A 626 -10.13 37.12 -28.16
C THR A 626 -10.10 36.27 -26.90
N PRO A 627 -9.14 36.50 -25.98
CA PRO A 627 -9.12 35.84 -24.69
C PRO A 627 -10.35 36.23 -23.87
N GLN A 628 -10.83 35.31 -23.03
CA GLN A 628 -11.81 35.61 -21.99
C GLN A 628 -13.10 36.27 -22.54
N LEU A 629 -13.56 35.82 -23.72
CA LEU A 629 -14.73 36.37 -24.41
C LEU A 629 -16.01 36.08 -23.62
N LYS A 630 -16.79 37.14 -23.33
CA LYS A 630 -18.09 37.03 -22.65
C LYS A 630 -19.22 36.84 -23.65
N ILE A 631 -20.07 35.85 -23.40
CA ILE A 631 -21.24 35.50 -24.21
C ILE A 631 -22.50 35.46 -23.32
N ASP A 632 -23.58 36.10 -23.74
CA ASP A 632 -24.82 36.14 -22.97
C ASP A 632 -25.56 34.79 -23.05
N THR A 633 -25.92 34.23 -21.89
CA THR A 633 -26.58 32.92 -21.74
C THR A 633 -27.79 33.02 -20.80
N PRO A 634 -28.79 33.86 -21.13
CA PRO A 634 -29.85 34.23 -20.19
C PRO A 634 -30.68 33.02 -19.77
N GLY A 635 -30.61 32.70 -18.47
CA GLY A 635 -31.43 31.66 -17.84
C GLY A 635 -30.93 30.22 -18.08
N VAL A 636 -29.68 30.03 -18.49
CA VAL A 636 -29.11 28.70 -18.77
C VAL A 636 -27.78 28.49 -18.04
N PRO A 637 -27.57 27.33 -17.38
CA PRO A 637 -28.55 26.28 -17.09
C PRO A 637 -29.46 26.62 -15.90
N THR A 638 -29.19 27.71 -15.18
CA THR A 638 -29.99 28.18 -14.03
C THR A 638 -30.56 29.59 -14.26
N PRO A 639 -31.66 29.97 -13.58
CA PRO A 639 -32.31 31.28 -13.75
C PRO A 639 -31.44 32.50 -13.35
N ARG A 640 -30.36 32.29 -12.58
CA ARG A 640 -29.45 33.36 -12.13
C ARG A 640 -28.29 33.59 -13.09
N SER A 641 -27.96 32.61 -13.93
CA SER A 641 -26.91 32.71 -14.94
C SER A 641 -27.26 33.75 -16.01
N ARG A 642 -26.36 34.71 -16.23
CA ARG A 642 -26.52 35.77 -17.24
C ARG A 642 -25.55 35.65 -18.42
N HIS A 643 -24.35 35.14 -18.18
CA HIS A 643 -23.28 35.09 -19.18
C HIS A 643 -22.43 33.81 -19.02
N ARG A 644 -21.56 33.56 -20.00
CA ARG A 644 -20.53 32.55 -20.05
C ARG A 644 -19.23 33.23 -20.51
N LYS A 645 -18.14 33.07 -19.77
CA LYS A 645 -16.80 33.59 -20.13
C LYS A 645 -15.96 32.45 -20.67
N THR A 646 -15.56 32.49 -21.94
CA THR A 646 -14.77 31.42 -22.57
C THR A 646 -13.29 31.75 -22.53
N ASP A 647 -12.40 30.78 -22.30
CA ASP A 647 -10.98 31.05 -22.09
C ASP A 647 -10.32 31.69 -23.32
N PHE A 648 -10.64 31.19 -24.52
CA PHE A 648 -10.17 31.80 -25.77
C PHE A 648 -11.15 31.61 -26.92
N ALA A 649 -11.47 32.68 -27.65
CA ALA A 649 -12.31 32.63 -28.85
C ALA A 649 -11.46 32.85 -30.12
N GLU A 650 -11.14 31.78 -30.83
CA GLU A 650 -10.33 31.78 -32.06
C GLU A 650 -11.18 32.16 -33.29
N ASP A 651 -10.64 32.98 -34.19
CA ASP A 651 -11.24 33.20 -35.52
C ASP A 651 -11.06 31.98 -36.43
N ASP A 652 -12.16 31.41 -36.90
CA ASP A 652 -12.11 30.24 -37.79
C ASP A 652 -11.69 30.56 -39.24
N GLY A 653 -11.42 31.84 -39.56
CA GLY A 653 -11.06 32.32 -40.88
C GLY A 653 -12.22 32.41 -41.88
N THR A 654 -13.42 32.00 -41.48
CA THR A 654 -14.67 32.03 -42.28
C THR A 654 -15.68 33.07 -41.77
N GLY A 655 -15.29 33.87 -40.77
CA GLY A 655 -16.16 34.82 -40.08
C GLY A 655 -16.94 34.21 -38.91
N GLY A 656 -16.62 32.97 -38.52
CA GLY A 656 -17.10 32.33 -37.29
C GLY A 656 -16.05 32.34 -36.18
N LEU A 657 -16.40 31.73 -35.05
CA LEU A 657 -15.54 31.58 -33.88
C LEU A 657 -15.45 30.11 -33.45
N ILE A 658 -14.27 29.67 -33.02
CA ILE A 658 -14.07 28.45 -32.25
C ILE A 658 -13.85 28.87 -30.80
N LEU A 659 -14.67 28.36 -29.89
CA LEU A 659 -14.54 28.65 -28.46
C LEU A 659 -13.69 27.55 -27.82
N HIS A 660 -12.65 27.94 -27.10
CA HIS A 660 -11.74 27.03 -26.40
C HIS A 660 -11.91 27.16 -24.91
N GLU A 661 -11.97 26.01 -24.25
CA GLU A 661 -12.02 25.86 -22.80
C GLU A 661 -10.83 25.06 -22.32
N VAL A 662 -10.28 25.43 -21.18
CA VAL A 662 -9.05 24.87 -20.61
C VAL A 662 -9.33 24.37 -19.21
N LYS A 663 -8.98 23.10 -18.98
CA LYS A 663 -8.97 22.48 -17.66
C LYS A 663 -7.59 21.89 -17.39
N THR A 664 -7.14 22.00 -16.14
CA THR A 664 -5.87 21.44 -15.68
C THR A 664 -6.16 20.39 -14.62
N GLY A 665 -5.68 19.16 -14.85
CA GLY A 665 -5.93 18.05 -13.95
C GLY A 665 -7.33 17.45 -14.11
N VAL A 666 -7.82 16.88 -13.01
CA VAL A 666 -9.18 16.33 -12.88
C VAL A 666 -9.82 17.06 -11.71
N SER A 667 -10.95 17.74 -11.94
CA SER A 667 -11.84 18.29 -10.90
C SER A 667 -13.10 17.43 -10.82
N GLU A 668 -13.59 17.10 -9.62
CA GLU A 668 -14.83 16.32 -9.43
C GLU A 668 -16.07 17.19 -9.19
N TRP A 669 -15.93 18.50 -9.36
CA TRP A 669 -17.00 19.47 -9.19
C TRP A 669 -18.07 19.49 -10.28
N GLY A 670 -19.27 19.91 -9.89
CA GLY A 670 -20.42 20.09 -10.78
C GLY A 670 -20.38 21.36 -11.65
N SER A 671 -19.52 22.34 -11.37
CA SER A 671 -19.49 23.60 -12.13
C SER A 671 -18.98 23.40 -13.57
N GLU A 672 -18.04 22.48 -13.79
CA GLU A 672 -17.59 22.11 -15.15
C GLU A 672 -18.74 21.52 -16.00
N VAL A 673 -19.64 20.76 -15.37
CA VAL A 673 -20.84 20.23 -16.05
C VAL A 673 -21.79 21.37 -16.42
N THR A 674 -21.94 22.36 -15.54
CA THR A 674 -22.72 23.58 -15.80
C THR A 674 -22.11 24.37 -16.97
N GLN A 675 -20.79 24.52 -17.02
CA GLN A 675 -20.07 25.15 -18.12
C GLN A 675 -20.30 24.39 -19.44
N CYS A 676 -20.17 23.06 -19.43
CA CYS A 676 -20.46 22.21 -20.58
C CYS A 676 -21.92 22.36 -21.09
N GLN A 677 -22.90 22.50 -20.18
CA GLN A 677 -24.30 22.74 -20.55
C GLN A 677 -24.50 24.12 -21.20
N LYS A 678 -23.82 25.17 -20.71
CA LYS A 678 -23.85 26.50 -21.35
C LYS A 678 -23.23 26.43 -22.75
N ASP A 679 -22.12 25.72 -22.89
CA ASP A 679 -21.42 25.57 -24.18
C ASP A 679 -22.27 24.81 -25.20
N ALA A 680 -22.99 23.77 -24.75
CA ALA A 680 -23.97 23.07 -25.56
C ALA A 680 -25.11 24.01 -26.02
N TRP A 681 -25.59 24.88 -25.13
CA TRP A 681 -26.61 25.89 -25.46
C TRP A 681 -26.10 26.92 -26.46
N ILE A 682 -24.86 27.40 -26.30
CA ILE A 682 -24.22 28.37 -27.22
C ILE A 682 -24.05 27.78 -28.62
N LYS A 683 -23.72 26.49 -28.71
CA LYS A 683 -23.54 25.76 -29.97
C LYS A 683 -24.85 25.49 -30.71
N ASP A 684 -25.99 25.49 -30.02
CA ASP A 684 -27.29 25.23 -30.64
C ASP A 684 -27.67 26.36 -31.62
N PRO A 685 -27.88 26.04 -32.92
CA PRO A 685 -28.30 27.02 -33.92
C PRO A 685 -29.57 27.81 -33.56
N ALA A 686 -30.44 27.25 -32.71
CA ALA A 686 -31.63 27.94 -32.22
C ALA A 686 -31.29 29.22 -31.42
N ASN A 687 -30.10 29.28 -30.81
CA ASN A 687 -29.67 30.37 -29.94
C ASN A 687 -28.72 31.37 -30.61
N ALA A 688 -28.39 31.16 -31.90
CA ALA A 688 -27.42 31.98 -32.64
C ALA A 688 -27.76 33.49 -32.63
N ALA A 689 -29.04 33.85 -32.58
CA ALA A 689 -29.46 35.25 -32.51
C ALA A 689 -29.17 35.91 -31.14
N ALA A 690 -29.22 35.16 -30.05
CA ALA A 690 -28.85 35.64 -28.72
C ALA A 690 -27.32 35.75 -28.62
N VAL A 691 -26.60 34.70 -29.01
CA VAL A 691 -25.13 34.65 -29.02
C VAL A 691 -24.54 35.76 -29.90
N GLY A 692 -25.15 36.00 -31.07
CA GLY A 692 -24.73 37.04 -32.01
C GLY A 692 -24.71 38.46 -31.44
N GLN A 693 -25.42 38.73 -30.34
CA GLN A 693 -25.37 40.04 -29.67
C GLN A 693 -24.04 40.26 -28.97
N SER A 694 -23.47 39.21 -28.38
CA SER A 694 -22.19 39.27 -27.66
C SER A 694 -20.97 39.07 -28.57
N THR A 695 -21.13 38.38 -29.70
CA THR A 695 -20.01 38.05 -30.62
C THR A 695 -19.85 39.02 -31.79
N GLY A 696 -20.55 40.15 -31.79
CA GLY A 696 -20.54 41.11 -32.90
C GLY A 696 -21.15 40.55 -34.20
N GLY A 697 -22.12 39.65 -34.09
CA GLY A 697 -22.82 38.99 -35.20
C GLY A 697 -22.10 37.77 -35.78
N ARG A 698 -20.98 37.35 -35.19
CA ARG A 698 -20.23 36.16 -35.62
C ARG A 698 -20.90 34.88 -35.11
N ARG A 699 -20.96 33.86 -35.97
CA ARG A 699 -21.49 32.54 -35.57
C ARG A 699 -20.45 31.77 -34.76
N ILE A 700 -20.92 30.89 -33.86
CA ILE A 700 -20.06 29.90 -33.22
C ILE A 700 -19.98 28.68 -34.14
N SER A 701 -18.78 28.37 -34.60
CA SER A 701 -18.49 27.28 -35.53
C SER A 701 -18.17 25.98 -34.80
N ALA A 702 -17.50 26.07 -33.64
CA ALA A 702 -17.19 24.92 -32.78
C ALA A 702 -16.93 25.35 -31.33
N VAL A 703 -17.01 24.38 -30.43
CA VAL A 703 -16.51 24.49 -29.04
C VAL A 703 -15.55 23.33 -28.82
N HIS A 704 -14.37 23.62 -28.25
CA HIS A 704 -13.28 22.67 -28.05
C HIS A 704 -12.75 22.75 -26.60
N TRP A 705 -12.76 21.64 -25.89
CA TRP A 705 -12.24 21.56 -24.52
C TRP A 705 -10.82 20.95 -24.49
N HIS A 706 -9.92 21.53 -23.70
CA HIS A 706 -8.53 21.12 -23.57
C HIS A 706 -8.22 20.68 -22.15
N PHE A 707 -7.74 19.45 -21.98
CA PHE A 707 -7.33 18.90 -20.69
C PHE A 707 -5.80 18.83 -20.62
N PHE A 708 -5.22 19.62 -19.74
CA PHE A 708 -3.78 19.67 -19.47
C PHE A 708 -3.44 18.94 -18.17
N PRO A 709 -2.22 18.39 -18.03
CA PRO A 709 -1.80 17.71 -16.81
C PRO A 709 -1.49 18.70 -15.68
N HIS A 710 -1.93 18.42 -14.45
CA HIS A 710 -1.74 19.29 -13.29
C HIS A 710 -0.51 18.90 -12.46
N GLY A 711 0.35 19.86 -12.14
CA GLY A 711 1.65 19.64 -11.49
C GLY A 711 1.55 19.24 -10.01
N ARG A 712 0.70 19.92 -9.22
CA ARG A 712 0.47 19.65 -7.79
C ARG A 712 -0.14 18.25 -7.58
N TYR A 713 -1.35 18.05 -8.09
CA TYR A 713 -2.11 16.80 -7.95
C TYR A 713 -1.63 15.64 -8.83
N ASN A 714 -0.62 15.85 -9.69
CA ASN A 714 -0.18 14.88 -10.70
C ASN A 714 -1.37 14.21 -11.42
N SER A 715 -2.31 15.01 -11.93
CA SER A 715 -3.57 14.52 -12.47
C SER A 715 -3.78 14.89 -13.93
N LEU A 716 -4.59 14.10 -14.66
CA LEU A 716 -4.93 14.37 -16.06
C LEU A 716 -6.30 13.76 -16.43
N GLY A 717 -7.13 14.57 -17.09
CA GLY A 717 -8.36 14.13 -17.78
C GLY A 717 -9.65 14.69 -17.16
N PRO A 718 -10.80 14.42 -17.77
CA PRO A 718 -12.10 14.87 -17.24
C PRO A 718 -12.59 14.00 -16.07
N SER A 719 -13.51 14.54 -15.26
CA SER A 719 -14.42 13.75 -14.43
C SER A 719 -15.40 12.93 -15.28
N GLN A 720 -16.05 11.92 -14.68
CA GLN A 720 -17.03 11.11 -15.42
C GLN A 720 -18.23 11.95 -15.87
N ALA A 721 -18.76 12.81 -14.98
CA ALA A 721 -19.92 13.65 -15.29
C ALA A 721 -19.63 14.66 -16.42
N LEU A 722 -18.43 15.27 -16.41
CA LEU A 722 -18.02 16.15 -17.50
C LEU A 722 -17.84 15.38 -18.81
N LEU A 723 -17.16 14.24 -18.79
CA LEU A 723 -16.97 13.40 -19.99
C LEU A 723 -18.32 13.01 -20.61
N ASP A 724 -19.28 12.60 -19.78
CA ASP A 724 -20.63 12.26 -20.24
C ASP A 724 -21.33 13.47 -20.87
N CYS A 725 -21.20 14.67 -20.27
CA CYS A 725 -21.75 15.89 -20.84
C CYS A 725 -21.14 16.23 -22.21
N LEU A 726 -19.81 16.15 -22.34
CA LEU A 726 -19.11 16.45 -23.59
C LEU A 726 -19.54 15.50 -24.71
N ILE A 727 -19.59 14.19 -24.41
CA ILE A 727 -20.00 13.16 -25.37
C ILE A 727 -21.46 13.32 -25.78
N GLN A 728 -22.37 13.52 -24.82
CA GLN A 728 -23.80 13.66 -25.10
C GLN A 728 -24.11 14.89 -25.98
N ASN A 729 -23.34 15.97 -25.83
CA ASN A 729 -23.52 17.21 -26.61
C ASN A 729 -22.61 17.29 -27.85
N GLY A 730 -21.83 16.22 -28.13
CA GLY A 730 -20.89 16.16 -29.25
C GLY A 730 -19.89 17.30 -29.25
N ILE A 731 -19.43 17.73 -28.08
CA ILE A 731 -18.42 18.78 -27.91
C ILE A 731 -17.04 18.13 -28.10
N GLN A 732 -16.20 18.74 -28.95
CA GLN A 732 -14.86 18.21 -29.21
C GLN A 732 -13.97 18.48 -28.01
N PHE A 733 -13.06 17.55 -27.72
CA PHE A 733 -12.09 17.74 -26.66
C PHE A 733 -10.75 17.09 -26.98
N THR A 734 -9.70 17.55 -26.30
CA THR A 734 -8.34 17.03 -26.44
C THR A 734 -7.73 16.81 -25.08
N ILE A 735 -7.14 15.63 -24.88
CA ILE A 735 -6.34 15.31 -23.71
C ILE A 735 -4.87 15.42 -24.10
N HIS A 736 -4.17 16.38 -23.51
CA HIS A 736 -2.77 16.64 -23.80
C HIS A 736 -1.87 15.80 -22.89
N GLY A 737 -1.11 14.86 -23.48
CA GLY A 737 -0.16 14.02 -22.74
C GLY A 737 1.07 14.82 -22.26
N PRO A 738 1.70 14.46 -21.13
CA PRO A 738 2.87 15.18 -20.62
C PRO A 738 4.13 15.00 -21.49
N ASN A 739 4.97 16.03 -21.60
CA ASN A 739 6.38 15.87 -21.98
C ASN A 739 7.20 15.63 -20.71
N ILE A 740 7.80 14.44 -20.56
CA ILE A 740 8.76 14.15 -19.49
C ILE A 740 10.13 13.90 -20.10
#